data_AF-A0A8J4SWR3-F1
#
_entry.id   AF-A0A8J4SWR3-F1
#
_cell.length_a   1.000
_cell.length_b   1.000
_cell.length_c   1.000
_cell.angle_alpha   90.00
_cell.angle_beta   90.00
_cell.angle_gamma   90.00
#
_symmetry.space_group_name_H-M   'P 1'
#
loop_
_entity.id
_entity.type
_entity.pdbx_description
1 polymer ?
#
loop_
_entity_poly.entity_id
_entity_poly.type
_entity_poly.pdbx_seq_one_letter_code
_entity_poly.pdbx_strand_id
1 'polypeptide(L)'
;MIREDKEQGRLFIGSETPQGVLYGTFHLLRELVLDQESANDSQPAAGRLSYIAEQPVNALRMINQWDNVDGSIERGYAGKSIFYENGEFTRDLGRIRDYARLLASTGINAISINNVNVHQRESLFLTERFLGDVAKVAAEFRAYGIRLFLSANYASPIEIGGLLTADPLDEQVREWWNIQTAKVYAAIPDFGGYLIKADSENRPGPFTYNRDHADGANMLAEALRPFGGLVIWRCFVYNCKQDWRDRSTDRARAAYDHFKPLDGRFAENVILQIKNGPMDFQVREAVSPLFGAMENTNQVLEFQITQEYTGQQRHLCYLIPQWKEVLDFDTFAKGPGSEIKRIADGSLYNRPYNGFAAVSNIGADACWTGHPLAQANLYGYGRLAWNPELSSEEIAEEWVRLTFGHDEEVVRLISSMLLNSLEIYENYTAPLGVGWMVNPEHHYGPNVDGYEYSKWGTYHFADCDGIGVDRTVSSGTGYTSQYHQENAERYESVASCPDELLLFFHHVPYTHVLHSGKTVIQHIYDTHFAGAEQAAALAQTWGQLEGKIDPTVFDKVATLQAGQAEHAKEWRDMINTYFYRKSAAKSFGVERIIVTDLEEVRLEAARRMGATHTINVRNEDALAVIRELTNGVGVDTAWETAGNPKALQSALYSLRRGGKLAIVGLPAQDEIALNVPFIADNEVDIYGIFRYANTYPAGIEFLSSGQHDVMSLITDRYSLEETQQAMERALHNKSGSLKVMVYPNGK
;
A
#
# COMPACT_ATOMS: atom_id res chain seq x y z
N MET A 1 -21.32 -11.61 31.22
CA MET A 1 -21.32 -10.93 32.54
C MET A 1 -20.36 -11.63 33.47
N ILE A 2 -19.54 -10.86 34.18
CA ILE A 2 -18.70 -11.32 35.30
C ILE A 2 -19.20 -10.59 36.55
N ARG A 3 -19.40 -11.31 37.65
CA ARG A 3 -19.88 -10.71 38.90
C ARG A 3 -19.20 -11.36 40.11
N GLU A 4 -18.70 -10.52 41.00
CA GLU A 4 -18.18 -10.93 42.30
C GLU A 4 -19.31 -10.95 43.35
N ASP A 5 -19.41 -12.05 44.09
CA ASP A 5 -20.17 -12.15 45.33
C ASP A 5 -19.20 -12.16 46.51
N LYS A 6 -18.99 -10.97 47.08
CA LYS A 6 -18.05 -10.74 48.19
C LYS A 6 -18.47 -11.42 49.48
N GLU A 7 -19.77 -11.62 49.71
CA GLU A 7 -20.27 -12.26 50.94
C GLU A 7 -19.94 -13.75 50.95
N GLN A 8 -19.93 -14.39 49.77
CA GLN A 8 -19.64 -15.82 49.62
C GLN A 8 -18.23 -16.12 49.11
N GLY A 9 -17.45 -15.10 48.74
CA GLY A 9 -16.13 -15.26 48.13
C GLY A 9 -16.18 -15.99 46.79
N ARG A 10 -17.20 -15.72 45.96
CA ARG A 10 -17.45 -16.41 44.69
C ARG A 10 -17.39 -15.44 43.52
N LEU A 11 -16.96 -15.95 42.36
CA LEU A 11 -17.00 -15.24 41.10
C LEU A 11 -17.88 -16.00 40.10
N PHE A 12 -18.81 -15.30 39.46
CA PHE A 12 -19.74 -15.85 38.50
C PHE A 12 -19.43 -15.33 37.10
N ILE A 13 -19.40 -16.24 36.12
CA ILE A 13 -19.39 -15.91 34.69
C ILE A 13 -20.69 -16.43 34.10
N GLY A 14 -21.51 -15.52 33.58
CA GLY A 14 -22.83 -15.83 33.03
C GLY A 14 -23.01 -15.26 31.62
N SER A 15 -23.67 -16.04 30.77
CA SER A 15 -24.04 -15.70 29.40
C SER A 15 -25.27 -16.52 28.99
N GLU A 16 -26.05 -16.02 28.03
CA GLU A 16 -27.17 -16.74 27.43
C GLU A 16 -26.71 -17.88 26.51
N THR A 17 -25.47 -17.81 26.02
CA THR A 17 -24.86 -18.82 25.13
C THR A 17 -23.57 -19.39 25.72
N PRO A 18 -23.21 -20.66 25.40
CA PRO A 18 -21.92 -21.23 25.78
C PRO A 18 -20.72 -20.41 25.30
N GLN A 19 -20.80 -19.82 24.09
CA GLN A 19 -19.75 -18.98 23.53
C GLN A 19 -19.50 -17.74 24.38
N GLY A 20 -20.56 -17.08 24.89
CA GLY A 20 -20.36 -15.93 25.77
C GLY A 20 -19.78 -16.28 27.13
N VAL A 21 -19.93 -17.53 27.62
CA VAL A 21 -19.20 -18.02 28.81
C VAL A 21 -17.70 -18.16 28.49
N LEU A 22 -17.35 -18.68 27.31
CA LEU A 22 -15.96 -18.76 26.87
C LEU A 22 -15.31 -17.38 26.75
N TYR A 23 -15.97 -16.43 26.08
CA TYR A 23 -15.47 -15.05 25.97
C TYR A 23 -15.35 -14.37 27.33
N GLY A 24 -16.35 -14.54 28.21
CA GLY A 24 -16.29 -14.04 29.59
C GLY A 24 -15.17 -14.67 30.41
N THR A 25 -14.80 -15.92 30.14
CA THR A 25 -13.66 -16.59 30.77
C THR A 25 -12.34 -15.97 30.32
N PHE A 26 -12.17 -15.71 29.03
CA PHE A 26 -10.99 -15.01 28.52
C PHE A 26 -10.90 -13.56 29.02
N HIS A 27 -12.03 -12.85 29.11
CA HIS A 27 -12.09 -11.52 29.73
C HIS A 27 -11.63 -11.60 31.17
N LEU A 28 -12.14 -12.53 31.97
CA LEU A 28 -11.70 -12.70 33.35
C LEU A 28 -10.19 -12.95 33.44
N LEU A 29 -9.65 -13.87 32.63
CA LEU A 29 -8.22 -14.16 32.63
C LEU A 29 -7.39 -12.91 32.28
N ARG A 30 -7.87 -12.10 31.33
CA ARG A 30 -7.25 -10.82 30.98
C ARG A 30 -7.25 -9.87 32.18
N GLU A 31 -8.38 -9.65 32.85
CA GLU A 31 -8.45 -8.78 34.04
C GLU A 31 -7.56 -9.29 35.17
N LEU A 32 -7.49 -10.60 35.40
CA LEU A 32 -6.62 -11.18 36.44
C LEU A 32 -5.14 -10.95 36.19
N VAL A 33 -4.70 -10.91 34.92
CA VAL A 33 -3.33 -10.54 34.58
C VAL A 33 -3.15 -9.04 34.76
N LEU A 34 -4.07 -8.22 34.22
CA LEU A 34 -3.98 -6.76 34.31
C LEU A 34 -4.03 -6.22 35.76
N ASP A 35 -4.72 -6.89 36.68
CA ASP A 35 -4.89 -6.49 38.09
C ASP A 35 -3.70 -6.84 39.01
N GLN A 36 -2.63 -7.47 38.50
CA GLN A 36 -1.44 -7.79 39.30
C GLN A 36 -0.69 -6.56 39.87
N GLU A 37 -1.09 -5.33 39.52
CA GLU A 37 -0.66 -4.08 40.20
C GLU A 37 -1.02 -4.05 41.70
N SER A 38 -2.12 -4.68 42.09
CA SER A 38 -2.74 -4.48 43.41
C SER A 38 -2.13 -5.30 44.55
N ALA A 39 -1.11 -6.12 44.28
CA ALA A 39 -0.48 -6.98 45.28
C ALA A 39 0.68 -6.32 46.05
N ASN A 40 1.24 -5.22 45.54
CA ASN A 40 2.33 -4.48 46.19
C ASN A 40 1.87 -3.27 47.01
N ASP A 41 0.62 -2.83 46.83
CA ASP A 41 -0.02 -1.84 47.69
C ASP A 41 -0.99 -2.51 48.65
N SER A 42 -1.00 -2.07 49.90
CA SER A 42 -1.80 -2.67 50.99
C SER A 42 -3.31 -2.37 50.90
N GLN A 43 -3.80 -2.08 49.70
CA GLN A 43 -5.22 -1.99 49.36
C GLN A 43 -5.53 -2.95 48.20
N PRO A 44 -6.33 -4.01 48.40
CA PRO A 44 -6.80 -4.82 47.29
C PRO A 44 -7.55 -3.93 46.30
N ALA A 45 -7.47 -4.19 44.98
CA ALA A 45 -8.30 -3.58 43.95
C ALA A 45 -9.78 -3.90 44.20
N ALA A 46 -10.36 -3.21 45.17
CA ALA A 46 -11.71 -3.42 45.62
C ALA A 46 -12.65 -2.71 44.65
N GLY A 47 -13.01 -3.37 43.55
CA GLY A 47 -14.16 -2.95 42.74
C GLY A 47 -14.17 -3.31 41.27
N ARG A 48 -13.03 -3.61 40.63
CA ARG A 48 -12.95 -3.79 39.17
C ARG A 48 -13.73 -5.00 38.66
N LEU A 49 -13.73 -6.11 39.40
CA LEU A 49 -14.51 -7.32 39.13
C LEU A 49 -15.91 -7.34 39.78
N SER A 50 -16.33 -6.24 40.44
CA SER A 50 -17.61 -6.20 41.16
C SER A 50 -18.79 -6.52 40.24
N TYR A 51 -18.77 -5.96 39.02
CA TYR A 51 -19.73 -6.24 37.96
C TYR A 51 -19.18 -5.78 36.60
N ILE A 52 -19.03 -6.70 35.65
CA ILE A 52 -18.67 -6.41 34.25
C ILE A 52 -19.72 -7.04 33.34
N ALA A 53 -20.28 -6.25 32.42
CA ALA A 53 -21.18 -6.73 31.39
C ALA A 53 -20.64 -6.30 30.03
N GLU A 54 -20.46 -7.27 29.13
CA GLU A 54 -19.84 -7.09 27.83
C GLU A 54 -20.65 -7.85 26.78
N GLN A 55 -20.80 -7.24 25.61
CA GLN A 55 -21.44 -7.81 24.43
C GLN A 55 -20.65 -7.35 23.19
N PRO A 56 -20.37 -8.24 22.23
CA PRO A 56 -19.71 -7.82 21.01
C PRO A 56 -20.64 -6.89 20.22
N VAL A 57 -20.08 -5.80 19.70
CA VAL A 57 -20.78 -4.84 18.84
C VAL A 57 -21.06 -5.45 17.45
N ASN A 58 -20.11 -6.23 16.92
CA ASN A 58 -20.17 -6.75 15.56
C ASN A 58 -20.52 -8.23 15.53
N ALA A 59 -21.43 -8.63 14.64
CA ALA A 59 -21.89 -10.01 14.56
C ALA A 59 -20.83 -10.98 14.01
N LEU A 60 -20.23 -10.64 12.86
CA LEU A 60 -19.14 -11.39 12.24
C LEU A 60 -17.80 -10.77 12.61
N ARG A 61 -16.88 -11.57 13.16
CA ARG A 61 -15.53 -11.17 13.54
C ARG A 61 -14.58 -12.23 12.98
N MET A 62 -14.16 -12.03 11.75
CA MET A 62 -13.60 -13.09 10.90
C MET A 62 -12.10 -12.91 10.62
N ILE A 63 -11.36 -14.02 10.51
CA ILE A 63 -10.03 -14.04 9.91
C ILE A 63 -10.05 -14.73 8.55
N ASN A 64 -9.36 -14.16 7.57
CA ASN A 64 -9.11 -14.80 6.28
C ASN A 64 -7.67 -15.28 6.19
N GLN A 65 -7.47 -16.57 5.96
CA GLN A 65 -6.17 -17.14 5.62
C GLN A 65 -5.92 -17.06 4.12
N TRP A 66 -4.71 -16.67 3.73
CA TRP A 66 -4.23 -16.73 2.35
C TRP A 66 -3.28 -17.92 2.11
N ASP A 67 -3.54 -18.98 2.85
CA ASP A 67 -2.75 -20.21 2.85
C ASP A 67 -3.08 -21.07 1.62
N ASN A 68 -2.02 -21.56 0.98
CA ASN A 68 -2.07 -22.54 -0.09
C ASN A 68 -1.74 -23.93 0.46
N VAL A 69 -2.29 -24.97 -0.17
CA VAL A 69 -2.15 -26.35 0.29
C VAL A 69 -0.71 -26.88 0.17
N ASP A 70 0.12 -26.25 -0.65
CA ASP A 70 1.56 -26.55 -0.74
C ASP A 70 2.36 -26.07 0.48
N GLY A 71 1.72 -25.36 1.41
CA GLY A 71 2.29 -24.81 2.62
C GLY A 71 2.81 -23.38 2.48
N SER A 72 2.76 -22.79 1.29
CA SER A 72 2.99 -21.35 1.11
C SER A 72 1.80 -20.53 1.61
N ILE A 73 2.04 -19.27 1.95
CA ILE A 73 0.98 -18.30 2.26
C ILE A 73 1.18 -17.12 1.31
N GLU A 74 0.18 -16.81 0.50
CA GLU A 74 0.23 -15.63 -0.35
C GLU A 74 0.26 -14.38 0.55
N ARG A 75 1.29 -13.54 0.38
CA ARG A 75 1.58 -12.41 1.29
C ARG A 75 1.78 -12.80 2.75
N GLY A 76 2.29 -14.01 3.01
CA GLY A 76 2.68 -14.47 4.34
C GLY A 76 4.15 -14.20 4.63
N TYR A 77 4.42 -13.50 5.74
CA TYR A 77 5.78 -13.11 6.16
C TYR A 77 6.17 -13.70 7.51
N ALA A 78 5.47 -14.76 7.94
CA ALA A 78 5.59 -15.37 9.26
C ALA A 78 5.82 -16.89 9.21
N GLY A 79 6.47 -17.35 8.14
CA GLY A 79 6.71 -18.77 7.88
C GLY A 79 5.65 -19.41 6.99
N LYS A 80 5.60 -20.74 7.00
CA LYS A 80 4.67 -21.56 6.20
C LYS A 80 3.28 -21.63 6.82
N SER A 81 2.32 -22.17 6.08
CA SER A 81 0.99 -22.49 6.60
C SER A 81 1.06 -23.36 7.86
N ILE A 82 0.17 -23.09 8.81
CA ILE A 82 -0.05 -24.00 9.96
C ILE A 82 -1.08 -25.08 9.65
N PHE A 83 -1.84 -24.95 8.55
CA PHE A 83 -2.89 -25.87 8.16
C PHE A 83 -2.40 -26.93 7.18
N TYR A 84 -1.39 -26.59 6.37
CA TYR A 84 -0.99 -27.40 5.22
C TYR A 84 0.51 -27.68 5.20
N GLU A 85 0.84 -28.92 4.88
CA GLU A 85 2.23 -29.35 4.68
C GLU A 85 2.29 -30.37 3.54
N ASN A 86 3.18 -30.14 2.58
CA ASN A 86 3.44 -31.05 1.45
C ASN A 86 2.20 -31.38 0.60
N GLY A 87 1.27 -30.43 0.41
CA GLY A 87 0.06 -30.64 -0.39
C GLY A 87 -1.09 -31.32 0.37
N GLU A 88 -0.97 -31.52 1.68
CA GLU A 88 -1.97 -32.18 2.52
C GLU A 88 -2.28 -31.33 3.76
N PHE A 89 -3.37 -31.65 4.45
CA PHE A 89 -3.64 -31.10 5.77
C PHE A 89 -2.58 -31.58 6.77
N THR A 90 -2.14 -30.68 7.65
CA THR A 90 -1.22 -31.01 8.73
C THR A 90 -1.80 -32.07 9.65
N ARG A 91 -0.91 -32.83 10.29
CA ARG A 91 -1.28 -33.73 11.39
C ARG A 91 -1.18 -33.06 12.76
N ASP A 92 -0.56 -31.88 12.84
CA ASP A 92 -0.43 -31.12 14.07
C ASP A 92 -1.70 -30.29 14.35
N LEU A 93 -2.70 -30.95 14.92
CA LEU A 93 -3.90 -30.28 15.41
C LEU A 93 -3.67 -29.50 16.71
N GLY A 94 -2.54 -29.73 17.41
CA GLY A 94 -2.22 -29.04 18.65
C GLY A 94 -2.01 -27.55 18.39
N ARG A 95 -1.23 -27.21 17.37
CA ARG A 95 -1.01 -25.82 16.98
C ARG A 95 -2.29 -25.15 16.47
N ILE A 96 -3.12 -25.85 15.71
CA ILE A 96 -4.44 -25.31 15.27
C ILE A 96 -5.34 -25.00 16.47
N ARG A 97 -5.32 -25.86 17.50
CA ARG A 97 -6.07 -25.63 18.75
C ARG A 97 -5.57 -24.39 19.50
N ASP A 98 -4.25 -24.20 19.58
CA ASP A 98 -3.68 -23.01 20.19
C ASP A 98 -4.02 -21.74 19.40
N TYR A 99 -4.09 -21.85 18.08
CA TYR A 99 -4.56 -20.74 17.26
C TYR A 99 -6.03 -20.41 17.54
N ALA A 100 -6.91 -21.42 17.62
CA ALA A 100 -8.30 -21.23 18.00
C ALA A 100 -8.44 -20.56 19.40
N ARG A 101 -7.55 -20.88 20.35
CA ARG A 101 -7.47 -20.19 21.66
C ARG A 101 -7.11 -18.72 21.51
N LEU A 102 -6.11 -18.38 20.69
CA LEU A 102 -5.69 -16.99 20.45
C LEU A 102 -6.81 -16.15 19.80
N LEU A 103 -7.52 -16.73 18.83
CA LEU A 103 -8.63 -16.06 18.18
C LEU A 103 -9.81 -15.85 19.16
N ALA A 104 -10.21 -16.89 19.89
CA ALA A 104 -11.32 -16.79 20.83
C ALA A 104 -11.04 -15.90 22.05
N SER A 105 -9.77 -15.72 22.44
CA SER A 105 -9.40 -14.83 23.55
C SER A 105 -9.69 -13.36 23.28
N THR A 106 -9.71 -12.97 22.01
CA THR A 106 -10.10 -11.63 21.55
C THR A 106 -11.52 -11.60 20.96
N GLY A 107 -12.23 -12.73 21.00
CA GLY A 107 -13.63 -12.83 20.61
C GLY A 107 -13.88 -13.09 19.13
N ILE A 108 -12.85 -13.36 18.31
CA ILE A 108 -13.00 -13.75 16.90
C ILE A 108 -13.85 -15.04 16.82
N ASN A 109 -14.78 -15.10 15.86
CA ASN A 109 -15.80 -16.16 15.78
C ASN A 109 -15.95 -16.80 14.40
N ALA A 110 -15.17 -16.38 13.41
CA ALA A 110 -15.18 -16.97 12.07
C ALA A 110 -13.77 -17.04 11.48
N ILE A 111 -13.52 -18.06 10.66
CA ILE A 111 -12.26 -18.18 9.92
C ILE A 111 -12.47 -18.83 8.55
N SER A 112 -11.89 -18.28 7.50
CA SER A 112 -11.63 -19.02 6.25
C SER A 112 -10.19 -19.53 6.25
N ILE A 113 -9.99 -20.82 6.01
CA ILE A 113 -8.68 -21.47 6.22
C ILE A 113 -7.79 -21.56 4.98
N ASN A 114 -8.27 -21.10 3.82
CA ASN A 114 -7.57 -21.22 2.55
C ASN A 114 -7.65 -19.94 1.71
N ASN A 115 -6.66 -19.80 0.84
CA ASN A 115 -6.49 -18.65 -0.02
C ASN A 115 -7.72 -18.33 -0.87
N VAL A 116 -8.02 -17.03 -1.00
CA VAL A 116 -9.04 -16.50 -1.90
C VAL A 116 -8.72 -16.77 -3.37
N ASN A 117 -7.43 -16.88 -3.72
CA ASN A 117 -6.97 -17.39 -5.00
C ASN A 117 -6.96 -18.94 -4.97
N VAL A 118 -8.13 -19.55 -5.06
CA VAL A 118 -8.26 -21.02 -4.94
C VAL A 118 -7.61 -21.73 -6.13
N HIS A 119 -6.50 -22.45 -5.91
CA HIS A 119 -5.86 -23.25 -6.95
C HIS A 119 -6.51 -24.65 -7.08
N GLN A 120 -6.06 -25.43 -8.06
CA GLN A 120 -6.70 -26.69 -8.45
C GLN A 120 -6.85 -27.69 -7.29
N ARG A 121 -5.88 -27.75 -6.38
CA ARG A 121 -5.89 -28.73 -5.28
C ARG A 121 -6.77 -28.26 -4.12
N GLU A 122 -6.82 -26.96 -3.86
CA GLU A 122 -7.69 -26.30 -2.90
C GLU A 122 -9.16 -26.40 -3.34
N SER A 123 -9.45 -26.41 -4.65
CA SER A 123 -10.81 -26.70 -5.17
C SER A 123 -11.35 -28.04 -4.63
N LEU A 124 -10.47 -29.02 -4.37
CA LEU A 124 -10.86 -30.33 -3.84
C LEU A 124 -11.30 -30.31 -2.36
N PHE A 125 -11.17 -29.19 -1.63
CA PHE A 125 -11.65 -29.06 -0.25
C PHE A 125 -13.16 -29.27 -0.11
N LEU A 126 -13.90 -29.11 -1.21
CA LEU A 126 -15.34 -29.37 -1.29
C LEU A 126 -15.68 -30.85 -1.57
N THR A 127 -14.68 -31.73 -1.70
CA THR A 127 -14.87 -33.12 -2.14
C THR A 127 -14.50 -34.13 -1.05
N GLU A 128 -14.94 -35.38 -1.21
CA GLU A 128 -14.64 -36.48 -0.29
C GLU A 128 -13.13 -36.69 -0.05
N ARG A 129 -12.27 -36.19 -0.96
CA ARG A 129 -10.81 -36.26 -0.81
C ARG A 129 -10.31 -35.55 0.44
N PHE A 130 -10.90 -34.40 0.79
CA PHE A 130 -10.42 -33.53 1.88
C PHE A 130 -11.49 -33.15 2.89
N LEU A 131 -12.79 -33.37 2.61
CA LEU A 131 -13.87 -33.01 3.54
C LEU A 131 -13.68 -33.59 4.95
N GLY A 132 -13.14 -34.82 5.07
CA GLY A 132 -12.84 -35.42 6.36
C GLY A 132 -11.72 -34.70 7.13
N ASP A 133 -10.76 -34.09 6.44
CA ASP A 133 -9.68 -33.31 7.06
C ASP A 133 -10.15 -31.89 7.40
N VAL A 134 -10.92 -31.25 6.51
CA VAL A 134 -11.59 -29.96 6.80
C VAL A 134 -12.46 -30.10 8.05
N ALA A 135 -13.20 -31.21 8.20
CA ALA A 135 -14.04 -31.45 9.37
C ALA A 135 -13.25 -31.57 10.68
N LYS A 136 -12.03 -32.13 10.65
CA LYS A 136 -11.14 -32.17 11.84
C LYS A 136 -10.69 -30.77 12.23
N VAL A 137 -10.27 -29.96 11.26
CA VAL A 137 -9.90 -28.56 11.50
C VAL A 137 -11.09 -27.76 12.04
N ALA A 138 -12.27 -27.93 11.43
CA ALA A 138 -13.50 -27.30 11.90
C ALA A 138 -13.85 -27.70 13.35
N ALA A 139 -13.58 -28.94 13.75
CA ALA A 139 -13.82 -29.39 15.12
C ALA A 139 -12.93 -28.68 16.15
N GLU A 140 -11.66 -28.41 15.83
CA GLU A 140 -10.76 -27.65 16.71
C GLU A 140 -11.25 -26.21 16.89
N PHE A 141 -11.71 -25.55 15.81
CA PHE A 141 -12.28 -24.19 15.90
C PHE A 141 -13.65 -24.13 16.59
N ARG A 142 -14.51 -25.12 16.34
CA ARG A 142 -15.84 -25.23 16.96
C ARG A 142 -15.76 -25.30 18.48
N ALA A 143 -14.75 -25.97 19.03
CA ALA A 143 -14.50 -26.05 20.46
C ALA A 143 -14.28 -24.67 21.11
N TYR A 144 -13.89 -23.67 20.31
CA TYR A 144 -13.67 -22.29 20.71
C TYR A 144 -14.73 -21.32 20.18
N GLY A 145 -15.87 -21.83 19.71
CA GLY A 145 -16.97 -21.00 19.21
C GLY A 145 -16.68 -20.31 17.87
N ILE A 146 -15.73 -20.83 17.09
CA ILE A 146 -15.33 -20.29 15.79
C ILE A 146 -15.91 -21.15 14.67
N ARG A 147 -16.68 -20.54 13.76
CA ARG A 147 -17.20 -21.22 12.57
C ARG A 147 -16.18 -21.21 11.43
N LEU A 148 -16.07 -22.33 10.74
CA LEU A 148 -15.16 -22.49 9.61
C LEU A 148 -15.87 -22.15 8.30
N PHE A 149 -15.18 -21.39 7.45
CA PHE A 149 -15.53 -21.03 6.08
C PHE A 149 -14.46 -21.59 5.13
N LEU A 150 -14.81 -21.74 3.85
CA LEU A 150 -13.85 -22.05 2.80
C LEU A 150 -13.91 -20.98 1.71
N SER A 151 -12.74 -20.55 1.24
CA SER A 151 -12.67 -19.86 -0.04
C SER A 151 -12.96 -20.88 -1.15
N ALA A 152 -13.91 -20.58 -2.03
CA ALA A 152 -14.32 -21.52 -3.08
C ALA A 152 -14.00 -20.99 -4.48
N ASN A 153 -13.52 -21.88 -5.36
CA ASN A 153 -13.33 -21.53 -6.76
C ASN A 153 -14.70 -21.46 -7.45
N TYR A 154 -15.03 -20.31 -8.04
CA TYR A 154 -16.29 -20.14 -8.76
C TYR A 154 -16.45 -21.13 -9.92
N ALA A 155 -15.33 -21.51 -10.57
CA ALA A 155 -15.30 -22.47 -11.66
C ALA A 155 -15.24 -23.95 -11.21
N SER A 156 -15.44 -24.25 -9.91
CA SER A 156 -15.46 -25.63 -9.40
C SER A 156 -16.37 -26.60 -10.18
N PRO A 157 -17.58 -26.22 -10.64
CA PRO A 157 -18.41 -27.10 -11.47
C PRO A 157 -17.68 -27.65 -12.70
N ILE A 158 -16.78 -26.86 -13.30
CA ILE A 158 -15.94 -27.29 -14.42
C ILE A 158 -14.76 -28.12 -13.90
N GLU A 159 -13.95 -27.54 -13.00
CA GLU A 159 -12.66 -28.12 -12.61
C GLU A 159 -12.76 -29.47 -11.91
N ILE A 160 -13.76 -29.64 -11.04
CA ILE A 160 -13.94 -30.82 -10.19
C ILE A 160 -15.32 -31.46 -10.34
N GLY A 161 -16.27 -30.77 -11.00
CA GLY A 161 -17.61 -31.26 -11.26
C GLY A 161 -17.81 -31.92 -12.63
N GLY A 162 -16.91 -31.69 -13.59
CA GLY A 162 -16.99 -32.24 -14.94
C GLY A 162 -18.07 -31.60 -15.82
N LEU A 163 -18.62 -30.44 -15.43
CA LEU A 163 -19.53 -29.67 -16.27
C LEU A 163 -18.75 -28.87 -17.33
N LEU A 164 -19.45 -28.47 -18.39
CA LEU A 164 -18.88 -27.66 -19.48
C LEU A 164 -18.93 -26.15 -19.21
N THR A 165 -19.62 -25.72 -18.15
CA THR A 165 -19.85 -24.32 -17.79
C THR A 165 -19.91 -24.13 -16.28
N ALA A 166 -19.73 -22.88 -15.83
CA ALA A 166 -20.00 -22.43 -14.47
C ALA A 166 -20.92 -21.19 -14.47
N ASP A 167 -21.76 -21.03 -15.51
CA ASP A 167 -22.80 -20.01 -15.58
C ASP A 167 -23.79 -20.19 -14.41
N PRO A 168 -23.97 -19.20 -13.51
CA PRO A 168 -24.85 -19.33 -12.35
C PRO A 168 -26.32 -19.53 -12.69
N LEU A 169 -26.74 -19.24 -13.93
CA LEU A 169 -28.12 -19.45 -14.38
C LEU A 169 -28.32 -20.81 -15.06
N ASP A 170 -27.26 -21.60 -15.27
CA ASP A 170 -27.37 -22.97 -15.77
C ASP A 170 -27.89 -23.91 -14.66
N GLU A 171 -28.92 -24.70 -14.99
CA GLU A 171 -29.58 -25.58 -14.02
C GLU A 171 -28.64 -26.68 -13.47
N GLN A 172 -27.72 -27.20 -14.28
CA GLN A 172 -26.78 -28.22 -13.84
C GLN A 172 -25.73 -27.63 -12.90
N VAL A 173 -25.31 -26.38 -13.13
CA VAL A 173 -24.39 -25.66 -12.23
C VAL A 173 -25.05 -25.43 -10.86
N ARG A 174 -26.30 -24.97 -10.86
CA ARG A 174 -27.08 -24.76 -9.64
C ARG A 174 -27.26 -26.05 -8.85
N GLU A 175 -27.64 -27.13 -9.53
CA GLU A 175 -27.80 -28.44 -8.90
C GLU A 175 -26.46 -28.99 -8.37
N TRP A 176 -25.36 -28.78 -9.09
CA TRP A 176 -24.04 -29.17 -8.63
C TRP A 176 -23.69 -28.49 -7.30
N TRP A 177 -23.89 -27.17 -7.20
CA TRP A 177 -23.63 -26.43 -5.96
C TRP A 177 -24.54 -26.87 -4.81
N ASN A 178 -25.82 -27.16 -5.08
CA ASN A 178 -26.74 -27.73 -4.08
C ASN A 178 -26.20 -29.05 -3.52
N ILE A 179 -25.80 -29.97 -4.39
CA ILE A 179 -25.28 -31.29 -4.00
C ILE A 179 -23.97 -31.16 -3.22
N GLN A 180 -23.01 -30.38 -3.72
CA GLN A 180 -21.71 -30.23 -3.04
C GLN A 180 -21.87 -29.54 -1.68
N THR A 181 -22.70 -28.51 -1.61
CA THR A 181 -22.99 -27.81 -0.35
C THR A 181 -23.59 -28.77 0.67
N ALA A 182 -24.56 -29.60 0.27
CA ALA A 182 -25.14 -30.63 1.14
C ALA A 182 -24.08 -31.62 1.65
N LYS A 183 -23.11 -32.02 0.82
CA LYS A 183 -21.98 -32.86 1.26
C LYS A 183 -21.09 -32.15 2.27
N VAL A 184 -20.80 -30.87 2.09
CA VAL A 184 -20.02 -30.07 3.05
C VAL A 184 -20.74 -30.03 4.41
N TYR A 185 -22.04 -29.73 4.43
CA TYR A 185 -22.82 -29.70 5.67
C TYR A 185 -22.99 -31.08 6.32
N ALA A 186 -23.02 -32.15 5.53
CA ALA A 186 -23.00 -33.51 6.09
C ALA A 186 -21.70 -33.81 6.85
N ALA A 187 -20.57 -33.26 6.39
CA ALA A 187 -19.27 -33.39 7.07
C ALA A 187 -19.09 -32.36 8.21
N ILE A 188 -19.66 -31.16 8.05
CA ILE A 188 -19.47 -30.01 8.94
C ILE A 188 -20.83 -29.33 9.18
N PRO A 189 -21.64 -29.81 10.15
CA PRO A 189 -23.02 -29.36 10.32
C PRO A 189 -23.21 -27.86 10.63
N ASP A 190 -22.17 -27.21 11.16
CA ASP A 190 -22.14 -25.78 11.51
C ASP A 190 -21.21 -24.97 10.61
N PHE A 191 -20.96 -25.47 9.38
CA PHE A 191 -20.18 -24.77 8.37
C PHE A 191 -20.71 -23.34 8.16
N GLY A 192 -19.79 -22.37 8.16
CA GLY A 192 -20.12 -20.96 8.05
C GLY A 192 -20.59 -20.56 6.66
N GLY A 193 -19.97 -21.12 5.61
CA GLY A 193 -20.27 -20.83 4.22
C GLY A 193 -19.03 -20.52 3.38
N TYR A 194 -19.22 -19.79 2.29
CA TYR A 194 -18.18 -19.59 1.28
C TYR A 194 -17.65 -18.16 1.25
N LEU A 195 -16.33 -18.01 1.11
CA LEU A 195 -15.66 -16.76 0.76
C LEU A 195 -15.33 -16.77 -0.74
N ILE A 196 -15.70 -15.73 -1.49
CA ILE A 196 -15.58 -15.71 -2.94
C ILE A 196 -14.77 -14.50 -3.41
N LYS A 197 -13.70 -14.78 -4.18
CA LYS A 197 -13.02 -13.82 -5.06
C LYS A 197 -13.32 -14.23 -6.50
N ALA A 198 -14.08 -13.40 -7.21
CA ALA A 198 -14.55 -13.67 -8.57
C ALA A 198 -14.32 -12.43 -9.46
N ASP A 199 -14.05 -12.66 -10.75
CA ASP A 199 -13.78 -11.62 -11.76
C ASP A 199 -12.70 -10.60 -11.36
N SER A 200 -11.69 -11.05 -10.62
CA SER A 200 -10.61 -10.22 -10.08
C SER A 200 -9.28 -10.90 -10.34
N GLU A 201 -8.32 -10.19 -10.92
CA GLU A 201 -6.95 -10.68 -11.15
C GLU A 201 -6.88 -12.02 -11.91
N ASN A 202 -7.74 -12.14 -12.94
CA ASN A 202 -7.93 -13.34 -13.78
C ASN A 202 -8.57 -14.54 -13.05
N ARG A 203 -9.11 -14.37 -11.85
CA ARG A 203 -9.97 -15.38 -11.22
C ARG A 203 -11.31 -15.46 -11.95
N PRO A 204 -11.84 -16.67 -12.22
CA PRO A 204 -13.11 -16.84 -12.92
C PRO A 204 -14.27 -16.29 -12.08
N GLY A 205 -15.33 -15.87 -12.74
CA GLY A 205 -16.51 -15.33 -12.10
C GLY A 205 -17.69 -15.12 -13.06
N PRO A 206 -18.80 -14.56 -12.56
CA PRO A 206 -20.00 -14.27 -13.34
C PRO A 206 -19.77 -13.51 -14.66
N PHE A 207 -18.83 -12.55 -14.72
CA PHE A 207 -18.59 -11.78 -15.95
C PHE A 207 -18.14 -12.66 -17.12
N THR A 208 -17.48 -13.78 -16.84
CA THR A 208 -17.09 -14.78 -17.85
C THR A 208 -18.29 -15.32 -18.64
N TYR A 209 -19.47 -15.32 -18.01
CA TYR A 209 -20.72 -15.84 -18.56
C TYR A 209 -21.74 -14.73 -18.86
N ASN A 210 -21.29 -13.48 -18.92
CA ASN A 210 -22.15 -12.31 -19.13
C ASN A 210 -23.28 -12.20 -18.08
N ARG A 211 -22.96 -12.52 -16.84
CA ARG A 211 -23.81 -12.38 -15.64
C ARG A 211 -23.21 -11.34 -14.71
N ASP A 212 -24.01 -10.79 -13.80
CA ASP A 212 -23.49 -9.89 -12.78
C ASP A 212 -23.18 -10.61 -11.45
N HIS A 213 -22.57 -9.87 -10.52
CA HIS A 213 -22.19 -10.41 -9.21
C HIS A 213 -23.39 -10.82 -8.35
N ALA A 214 -24.57 -10.23 -8.54
CA ALA A 214 -25.76 -10.63 -7.79
C ALA A 214 -26.25 -12.01 -8.26
N ASP A 215 -26.26 -12.27 -9.57
CA ASP A 215 -26.62 -13.59 -10.10
C ASP A 215 -25.70 -14.70 -9.55
N GLY A 216 -24.39 -14.45 -9.57
CA GLY A 216 -23.39 -15.39 -9.07
C GLY A 216 -23.47 -15.63 -7.56
N ALA A 217 -23.56 -14.54 -6.78
CA ALA A 217 -23.66 -14.64 -5.34
C ALA A 217 -24.96 -15.32 -4.90
N ASN A 218 -26.08 -14.99 -5.53
CA ASN A 218 -27.40 -15.52 -5.18
C ASN A 218 -27.53 -17.01 -5.48
N MET A 219 -26.88 -17.51 -6.53
CA MET A 219 -26.83 -18.95 -6.82
C MET A 219 -26.15 -19.74 -5.68
N LEU A 220 -25.01 -19.26 -5.18
CA LEU A 220 -24.34 -19.87 -4.04
C LEU A 220 -25.14 -19.71 -2.74
N ALA A 221 -25.79 -18.55 -2.58
CA ALA A 221 -26.59 -18.24 -1.40
C ALA A 221 -27.81 -19.16 -1.31
N GLU A 222 -28.42 -19.51 -2.44
CA GLU A 222 -29.50 -20.49 -2.51
C GLU A 222 -29.07 -21.88 -2.05
N ALA A 223 -27.90 -22.34 -2.49
CA ALA A 223 -27.36 -23.65 -2.07
C ALA A 223 -27.08 -23.70 -0.56
N LEU A 224 -26.64 -22.59 0.05
CA LEU A 224 -26.35 -22.47 1.47
C LEU A 224 -27.59 -22.25 2.35
N ARG A 225 -28.68 -21.69 1.79
CA ARG A 225 -29.87 -21.26 2.53
C ARG A 225 -30.50 -22.36 3.39
N PRO A 226 -30.68 -23.61 2.93
CA PRO A 226 -31.28 -24.68 3.75
C PRO A 226 -30.52 -24.99 5.03
N PHE A 227 -29.24 -24.61 5.10
CA PHE A 227 -28.34 -24.90 6.20
C PHE A 227 -27.99 -23.67 7.05
N GLY A 228 -28.49 -22.49 6.69
CA GLY A 228 -28.18 -21.22 7.36
C GLY A 228 -26.76 -20.69 7.07
N GLY A 229 -26.15 -21.10 5.96
CA GLY A 229 -24.82 -20.64 5.54
C GLY A 229 -24.82 -19.27 4.87
N LEU A 230 -23.65 -18.63 4.83
CA LEU A 230 -23.44 -17.29 4.30
C LEU A 230 -22.52 -17.30 3.07
N VAL A 231 -22.80 -16.44 2.09
CA VAL A 231 -21.85 -16.11 1.02
C VAL A 231 -21.18 -14.80 1.37
N ILE A 232 -19.88 -14.84 1.58
CA ILE A 232 -19.05 -13.65 1.73
C ILE A 232 -18.43 -13.36 0.36
N TRP A 233 -18.96 -12.36 -0.33
CA TRP A 233 -18.58 -12.00 -1.70
C TRP A 233 -17.67 -10.78 -1.68
N ARG A 234 -16.41 -10.92 -2.12
CA ARG A 234 -15.45 -9.81 -2.07
C ARG A 234 -15.71 -8.80 -3.18
N CYS A 235 -15.71 -7.51 -2.83
CA CYS A 235 -15.85 -6.39 -3.76
C CYS A 235 -14.53 -5.91 -4.35
N PHE A 236 -13.42 -6.62 -4.12
CA PHE A 236 -12.12 -6.32 -4.72
C PHE A 236 -12.09 -6.70 -6.20
N VAL A 237 -12.80 -5.93 -7.02
CA VAL A 237 -13.00 -6.13 -8.47
C VAL A 237 -12.61 -4.84 -9.18
N TYR A 238 -11.73 -4.96 -10.17
CA TYR A 238 -11.21 -3.84 -10.95
C TYR A 238 -10.65 -4.31 -12.29
N ASN A 239 -10.40 -3.37 -13.22
CA ASN A 239 -9.72 -3.68 -14.47
C ASN A 239 -8.22 -3.91 -14.25
N CYS A 240 -7.81 -5.16 -14.04
CA CYS A 240 -6.41 -5.55 -13.87
C CYS A 240 -5.60 -5.64 -15.19
N LYS A 241 -6.14 -5.05 -16.27
CA LYS A 241 -5.53 -4.94 -17.61
C LYS A 241 -5.69 -3.52 -18.15
N GLN A 242 -5.69 -2.53 -17.26
CA GLN A 242 -5.81 -1.12 -17.61
C GLN A 242 -4.64 -0.66 -18.48
N ASP A 243 -4.88 0.21 -19.46
CA ASP A 243 -3.82 0.90 -20.19
C ASP A 243 -3.37 2.11 -19.38
N TRP A 244 -2.08 2.21 -19.03
CA TRP A 244 -1.53 3.35 -18.27
C TRP A 244 -1.67 4.69 -18.99
N ARG A 245 -1.87 4.67 -20.32
CA ARG A 245 -2.12 5.87 -21.12
C ARG A 245 -3.52 6.42 -20.92
N ASP A 246 -4.46 5.56 -20.53
CA ASP A 246 -5.85 5.94 -20.27
C ASP A 246 -5.97 6.51 -18.86
N ARG A 247 -5.93 7.85 -18.79
CA ARG A 247 -6.14 8.62 -17.55
C ARG A 247 -7.62 8.81 -17.19
N SER A 248 -8.56 8.34 -18.02
CA SER A 248 -10.00 8.43 -17.72
C SER A 248 -10.50 7.23 -16.90
N THR A 249 -9.91 6.05 -17.10
CA THR A 249 -10.17 4.88 -16.25
C THR A 249 -9.49 5.05 -14.89
N ASP A 250 -10.24 4.84 -13.80
CA ASP A 250 -9.72 4.91 -12.44
C ASP A 250 -10.05 3.64 -11.67
N ARG A 251 -9.01 2.95 -11.19
CA ARG A 251 -9.15 1.77 -10.35
C ARG A 251 -9.93 2.07 -9.08
N ALA A 252 -9.74 3.24 -8.46
CA ALA A 252 -10.41 3.60 -7.21
C ALA A 252 -11.94 3.62 -7.34
N ARG A 253 -12.45 3.91 -8.55
CA ARG A 253 -13.89 3.94 -8.83
C ARG A 253 -14.52 2.56 -8.96
N ALA A 254 -13.73 1.54 -9.29
CA ALA A 254 -14.24 0.31 -9.89
C ALA A 254 -15.21 -0.47 -8.97
N ALA A 255 -14.86 -0.65 -7.70
CA ALA A 255 -15.70 -1.40 -6.77
C ALA A 255 -17.08 -0.72 -6.60
N TYR A 256 -17.12 0.60 -6.48
CA TYR A 256 -18.38 1.34 -6.39
C TYR A 256 -19.20 1.20 -7.67
N ASP A 257 -18.59 1.47 -8.83
CA ASP A 257 -19.28 1.45 -10.12
C ASP A 257 -19.81 0.04 -10.47
N HIS A 258 -19.17 -1.03 -9.98
CA HIS A 258 -19.64 -2.41 -10.14
C HIS A 258 -20.77 -2.80 -9.18
N PHE A 259 -20.66 -2.45 -7.89
CA PHE A 259 -21.55 -3.01 -6.85
C PHE A 259 -22.71 -2.09 -6.46
N LYS A 260 -22.54 -0.76 -6.50
CA LYS A 260 -23.63 0.17 -6.14
C LYS A 260 -24.89 -0.03 -7.00
N PRO A 261 -24.82 -0.24 -8.32
CA PRO A 261 -26.00 -0.52 -9.13
C PRO A 261 -26.74 -1.83 -8.77
N LEU A 262 -26.11 -2.71 -7.99
CA LEU A 262 -26.65 -4.00 -7.58
C LEU A 262 -27.29 -3.97 -6.18
N ASP A 263 -27.33 -2.80 -5.52
CA ASP A 263 -27.92 -2.68 -4.18
C ASP A 263 -29.37 -3.18 -4.15
N GLY A 264 -29.69 -4.04 -3.17
CA GLY A 264 -31.01 -4.64 -3.01
C GLY A 264 -31.30 -5.86 -3.91
N ARG A 265 -30.36 -6.27 -4.78
CA ARG A 265 -30.49 -7.50 -5.57
C ARG A 265 -29.89 -8.73 -4.91
N PHE A 266 -29.01 -8.55 -3.92
CA PHE A 266 -28.37 -9.65 -3.21
C PHE A 266 -29.34 -10.33 -2.25
N ALA A 267 -29.29 -11.65 -2.15
CA ALA A 267 -30.05 -12.43 -1.19
C ALA A 267 -29.63 -12.10 0.25
N GLU A 268 -30.54 -12.31 1.20
CA GLU A 268 -30.34 -11.94 2.62
C GLU A 268 -29.12 -12.58 3.27
N ASN A 269 -28.69 -13.77 2.82
CA ASN A 269 -27.50 -14.47 3.31
C ASN A 269 -26.23 -14.23 2.46
N VAL A 270 -26.25 -13.20 1.59
CA VAL A 270 -25.05 -12.66 0.93
C VAL A 270 -24.56 -11.44 1.71
N ILE A 271 -23.25 -11.36 1.86
CA ILE A 271 -22.53 -10.28 2.52
C ILE A 271 -21.44 -9.79 1.57
N LEU A 272 -21.41 -8.50 1.28
CA LEU A 272 -20.33 -7.89 0.51
C LEU A 272 -19.15 -7.57 1.42
N GLN A 273 -18.00 -8.21 1.17
CA GLN A 273 -16.76 -7.94 1.88
C GLN A 273 -15.94 -6.90 1.13
N ILE A 274 -15.73 -5.74 1.76
CA ILE A 274 -15.18 -4.54 1.11
C ILE A 274 -13.92 -4.11 1.88
N LYS A 275 -12.81 -3.90 1.17
CA LYS A 275 -11.58 -3.38 1.78
C LYS A 275 -11.78 -1.99 2.38
N ASN A 276 -10.98 -1.64 3.38
CA ASN A 276 -11.02 -0.32 4.02
C ASN A 276 -10.85 0.85 3.05
N GLY A 277 -10.01 0.68 2.02
CA GLY A 277 -9.85 1.64 0.93
C GLY A 277 -10.13 1.03 -0.45
N PRO A 278 -10.30 1.88 -1.47
CA PRO A 278 -10.72 1.48 -2.81
C PRO A 278 -9.59 0.90 -3.68
N MET A 279 -8.32 0.97 -3.23
CA MET A 279 -7.17 0.56 -4.02
C MET A 279 -6.69 -0.84 -3.65
N ASP A 280 -5.82 -0.98 -2.63
CA ASP A 280 -5.25 -2.25 -2.22
C ASP A 280 -4.41 -2.20 -0.92
N PHE A 281 -5.03 -1.89 0.22
CA PHE A 281 -4.36 -1.95 1.53
C PHE A 281 -3.05 -1.15 1.63
N GLN A 282 -2.94 -0.02 0.91
CA GLN A 282 -1.78 0.85 1.00
C GLN A 282 -1.64 1.43 2.42
N VAL A 283 -0.46 1.99 2.72
CA VAL A 283 -0.16 2.59 4.04
C VAL A 283 -1.23 3.61 4.46
N ARG A 284 -1.71 4.39 3.50
CA ARG A 284 -2.87 5.27 3.64
C ARG A 284 -3.71 5.23 2.37
N GLU A 285 -5.02 5.15 2.55
CA GLU A 285 -6.01 5.27 1.48
C GLU A 285 -7.20 6.07 2.00
N ALA A 286 -7.91 6.75 1.10
CA ALA A 286 -9.25 7.22 1.42
C ALA A 286 -10.18 6.01 1.68
N VAL A 287 -11.24 6.21 2.46
CA VAL A 287 -12.20 5.15 2.79
C VAL A 287 -13.00 4.73 1.55
N SER A 288 -13.24 3.43 1.39
CA SER A 288 -14.06 2.88 0.30
C SER A 288 -15.47 3.50 0.24
N PRO A 289 -15.89 4.13 -0.88
CA PRO A 289 -17.17 4.83 -0.98
C PRO A 289 -18.38 3.88 -1.08
N LEU A 290 -18.17 2.56 -1.17
CA LEU A 290 -19.27 1.59 -1.05
C LEU A 290 -19.90 1.60 0.35
N PHE A 291 -19.14 1.94 1.39
CA PHE A 291 -19.68 2.10 2.73
C PHE A 291 -20.55 3.36 2.79
N GLY A 292 -21.79 3.19 3.26
CA GLY A 292 -22.79 4.27 3.26
C GLY A 292 -23.52 4.43 1.93
N ALA A 293 -23.12 3.70 0.88
CA ALA A 293 -23.81 3.75 -0.41
C ALA A 293 -24.80 2.60 -0.61
N MET A 294 -24.62 1.42 -0.01
CA MET A 294 -25.46 0.25 -0.33
C MET A 294 -26.53 -0.05 0.74
N GLU A 295 -27.58 0.75 0.83
CA GLU A 295 -28.54 0.70 1.95
C GLU A 295 -29.23 -0.67 2.14
N ASN A 296 -29.42 -1.44 1.06
CA ASN A 296 -30.21 -2.66 1.04
C ASN A 296 -29.38 -3.94 0.95
N THR A 297 -28.08 -3.86 1.21
CA THR A 297 -27.15 -4.99 1.07
C THR A 297 -26.27 -5.13 2.30
N ASN A 298 -26.10 -6.34 2.83
CA ASN A 298 -25.20 -6.60 3.95
C ASN A 298 -23.75 -6.31 3.55
N GLN A 299 -22.97 -5.72 4.47
CA GLN A 299 -21.57 -5.39 4.23
C GLN A 299 -20.72 -5.80 5.43
N VAL A 300 -19.49 -6.24 5.16
CA VAL A 300 -18.43 -6.41 6.16
C VAL A 300 -17.17 -5.71 5.69
N LEU A 301 -16.45 -5.11 6.64
CA LEU A 301 -15.19 -4.42 6.40
C LEU A 301 -14.02 -5.41 6.39
N GLU A 302 -13.19 -5.35 5.35
CA GLU A 302 -11.96 -6.14 5.22
C GLU A 302 -10.73 -5.27 5.54
N PHE A 303 -9.96 -5.67 6.54
CA PHE A 303 -8.62 -5.14 6.82
C PHE A 303 -7.51 -6.12 6.42
N GLN A 304 -6.26 -5.67 6.43
CA GLN A 304 -5.09 -6.52 6.24
C GLN A 304 -4.22 -6.48 7.49
N ILE A 305 -4.10 -7.60 8.21
CA ILE A 305 -3.19 -7.70 9.37
C ILE A 305 -1.78 -8.01 8.88
N THR A 306 -1.65 -8.89 7.86
CA THR A 306 -0.35 -9.12 7.21
C THR A 306 0.10 -7.85 6.52
N GLN A 307 1.36 -7.48 6.70
CA GLN A 307 1.85 -6.16 6.36
C GLN A 307 2.35 -6.11 4.91
N GLU A 308 1.53 -6.46 3.91
CA GLU A 308 1.97 -6.52 2.50
C GLU A 308 2.64 -5.23 2.03
N TYR A 309 1.96 -4.10 2.22
CA TYR A 309 2.42 -2.76 1.88
C TYR A 309 2.86 -1.94 3.10
N THR A 310 2.80 -2.53 4.29
CA THR A 310 3.17 -1.89 5.58
C THR A 310 4.40 -2.54 6.22
N GLY A 311 5.31 -3.06 5.38
CA GLY A 311 6.67 -3.45 5.79
C GLY A 311 6.91 -4.94 6.07
N GLN A 312 5.96 -5.81 5.74
CA GLN A 312 6.10 -7.27 5.66
C GLN A 312 6.60 -7.95 6.93
N GLN A 313 6.21 -7.42 8.10
CA GLN A 313 6.73 -7.82 9.41
C GLN A 313 8.26 -7.76 9.51
N ARG A 314 8.93 -7.03 8.60
CA ARG A 314 10.32 -6.60 8.75
C ARG A 314 10.40 -5.23 9.40
N HIS A 315 9.37 -4.42 9.19
CA HIS A 315 9.18 -3.14 9.86
C HIS A 315 8.11 -3.28 10.92
N LEU A 316 8.31 -2.61 12.05
CA LEU A 316 7.26 -2.36 13.01
C LEU A 316 6.23 -1.43 12.37
N CYS A 317 4.98 -1.89 12.30
CA CYS A 317 3.83 -1.08 11.89
C CYS A 317 2.60 -1.57 12.65
N TYR A 318 2.22 -0.86 13.71
CA TYR A 318 1.02 -1.11 14.49
C TYR A 318 -0.18 -0.47 13.78
N LEU A 319 -1.12 -1.29 13.31
CA LEU A 319 -2.15 -0.89 12.34
C LEU A 319 -3.44 -0.38 12.98
N ILE A 320 -3.58 -0.49 14.30
CA ILE A 320 -4.80 -0.13 15.02
C ILE A 320 -5.13 1.37 14.86
N PRO A 321 -4.17 2.31 14.91
CA PRO A 321 -4.44 3.71 14.58
C PRO A 321 -5.06 3.91 13.18
N GLN A 322 -4.52 3.25 12.15
CA GLN A 322 -5.05 3.29 10.79
C GLN A 322 -6.52 2.79 10.76
N TRP A 323 -6.78 1.68 11.43
CA TRP A 323 -8.12 1.08 11.45
C TRP A 323 -9.11 1.95 12.21
N LYS A 324 -8.68 2.63 13.28
CA LYS A 324 -9.51 3.62 13.98
C LYS A 324 -9.85 4.82 13.11
N GLU A 325 -8.89 5.37 12.37
CA GLU A 325 -9.15 6.45 11.41
C GLU A 325 -10.21 6.05 10.38
N VAL A 326 -10.13 4.82 9.84
CA VAL A 326 -11.16 4.27 8.95
C VAL A 326 -12.50 4.12 9.67
N LEU A 327 -12.50 3.58 10.90
CA LEU A 327 -13.72 3.28 11.65
C LEU A 327 -14.48 4.52 12.09
N ASP A 328 -13.75 5.56 12.46
CA ASP A 328 -14.28 6.84 12.94
C ASP A 328 -14.55 7.81 11.78
N PHE A 329 -14.25 7.43 10.53
CA PHE A 329 -14.60 8.21 9.36
C PHE A 329 -16.12 8.32 9.20
N ASP A 330 -16.66 9.53 9.30
CA ASP A 330 -18.05 9.83 9.05
C ASP A 330 -18.33 9.84 7.54
N THR A 331 -19.19 8.92 7.09
CA THR A 331 -19.59 8.84 5.68
C THR A 331 -20.64 9.87 5.30
N PHE A 332 -21.34 10.47 6.28
CA PHE A 332 -22.52 11.32 6.12
C PHE A 332 -23.73 10.65 5.42
N ALA A 333 -23.75 9.31 5.34
CA ALA A 333 -24.75 8.59 4.57
C ALA A 333 -26.21 8.78 5.04
N LYS A 334 -26.41 9.04 6.34
CA LYS A 334 -27.69 9.50 6.92
C LYS A 334 -27.50 10.83 7.68
N GLY A 335 -26.62 11.69 7.18
CA GLY A 335 -26.14 12.89 7.88
C GLY A 335 -25.05 12.57 8.90
N PRO A 336 -24.67 13.57 9.73
CA PRO A 336 -23.60 13.42 10.72
C PRO A 336 -23.83 12.25 11.69
N GLY A 337 -22.75 11.56 12.07
CA GLY A 337 -22.80 10.35 12.90
C GLY A 337 -23.07 9.06 12.10
N SER A 338 -22.71 9.07 10.81
CA SER A 338 -22.79 7.89 9.92
C SER A 338 -21.41 7.24 9.77
N GLU A 339 -20.71 6.99 10.87
CA GLU A 339 -19.35 6.48 10.83
C GLU A 339 -19.28 5.05 10.29
N ILE A 340 -18.13 4.68 9.72
CA ILE A 340 -17.90 3.32 9.20
C ILE A 340 -18.20 2.25 10.25
N LYS A 341 -17.85 2.48 11.52
CA LYS A 341 -18.19 1.55 12.61
C LYS A 341 -19.70 1.29 12.75
N ARG A 342 -20.56 2.28 12.49
CA ARG A 342 -22.04 2.15 12.52
C ARG A 342 -22.60 1.42 11.30
N ILE A 343 -21.87 1.46 10.19
CA ILE A 343 -22.20 0.67 8.99
C ILE A 343 -21.74 -0.77 9.19
N ALA A 344 -20.53 -0.96 9.74
CA ALA A 344 -19.92 -2.25 10.02
C ALA A 344 -20.64 -3.00 11.14
N ASP A 345 -21.18 -2.33 12.17
CA ASP A 345 -22.01 -2.96 13.22
C ASP A 345 -23.47 -3.19 12.78
N GLY A 346 -23.84 -2.70 11.59
CA GLY A 346 -25.15 -2.84 11.00
C GLY A 346 -26.23 -1.90 11.56
N SER A 347 -25.94 -1.08 12.58
CA SER A 347 -26.91 -0.21 13.25
C SER A 347 -27.45 0.90 12.34
N LEU A 348 -26.64 1.40 11.39
CA LEU A 348 -27.07 2.48 10.50
C LEU A 348 -28.21 2.07 9.54
N TYR A 349 -28.23 0.79 9.12
CA TYR A 349 -29.18 0.25 8.16
C TYR A 349 -29.97 -0.97 8.66
N ASN A 350 -29.89 -1.30 9.95
CA ASN A 350 -30.52 -2.48 10.58
C ASN A 350 -30.17 -3.81 9.87
N ARG A 351 -28.89 -4.02 9.56
CA ARG A 351 -28.44 -5.21 8.83
C ARG A 351 -28.20 -6.40 9.76
N PRO A 352 -28.79 -7.57 9.49
CA PRO A 352 -28.63 -8.75 10.34
C PRO A 352 -27.23 -9.38 10.25
N TYR A 353 -26.57 -9.24 9.10
CA TYR A 353 -25.21 -9.72 8.89
C TYR A 353 -24.28 -8.55 8.65
N ASN A 354 -23.36 -8.37 9.59
CA ASN A 354 -22.50 -7.20 9.68
C ASN A 354 -21.19 -7.59 10.39
N GLY A 355 -20.18 -6.74 10.30
CA GLY A 355 -18.96 -6.83 11.07
C GLY A 355 -17.69 -6.72 10.24
N PHE A 356 -16.70 -7.53 10.62
CA PHE A 356 -15.31 -7.40 10.23
C PHE A 356 -14.74 -8.72 9.69
N ALA A 357 -13.85 -8.58 8.71
CA ALA A 357 -12.93 -9.60 8.27
C ALA A 357 -11.52 -9.00 8.21
N ALA A 358 -10.49 -9.82 8.40
CA ALA A 358 -9.13 -9.37 8.13
C ALA A 358 -8.22 -10.48 7.66
N VAL A 359 -7.29 -10.15 6.77
CA VAL A 359 -6.28 -11.07 6.26
C VAL A 359 -5.25 -11.35 7.36
N SER A 360 -5.11 -12.62 7.72
CA SER A 360 -4.21 -13.14 8.76
C SER A 360 -2.74 -12.75 8.53
N ASN A 361 -2.02 -12.45 9.61
CA ASN A 361 -0.56 -12.25 9.60
C ASN A 361 0.24 -13.43 10.18
N ILE A 362 -0.40 -14.58 10.40
CA ILE A 362 0.23 -15.71 11.07
C ILE A 362 0.91 -16.69 10.09
N GLY A 363 1.81 -17.49 10.62
CA GLY A 363 2.41 -18.65 9.96
C GLY A 363 3.15 -19.53 10.97
N ALA A 364 3.98 -20.44 10.46
CA ALA A 364 4.65 -21.47 11.25
C ALA A 364 5.82 -20.96 12.09
N ASP A 365 6.22 -19.69 12.00
CA ASP A 365 7.24 -19.12 12.87
C ASP A 365 6.85 -19.24 14.36
N ALA A 366 7.83 -19.41 15.25
CA ALA A 366 7.55 -19.67 16.67
C ALA A 366 6.74 -18.54 17.35
N CYS A 367 6.96 -17.29 16.95
CA CYS A 367 6.20 -16.13 17.42
C CYS A 367 4.90 -15.89 16.64
N TRP A 368 4.50 -16.81 15.77
CA TRP A 368 3.34 -16.78 14.87
C TRP A 368 3.36 -15.73 13.78
N THR A 369 3.92 -14.55 14.01
CA THR A 369 3.71 -13.36 13.15
C THR A 369 4.99 -12.85 12.48
N GLY A 370 6.10 -13.57 12.60
CA GLY A 370 7.42 -13.20 12.05
C GLY A 370 8.12 -12.12 12.87
N HIS A 371 7.46 -10.98 13.08
CA HIS A 371 7.86 -9.92 14.02
C HIS A 371 7.13 -10.12 15.35
N PRO A 372 7.81 -10.31 16.50
CA PRO A 372 7.14 -10.50 17.79
C PRO A 372 6.12 -9.41 18.13
N LEU A 373 6.46 -8.13 17.84
CA LEU A 373 5.53 -7.01 18.05
C LEU A 373 4.34 -6.96 17.06
N ALA A 374 4.35 -7.70 15.94
CA ALA A 374 3.20 -7.77 15.02
C ALA A 374 2.05 -8.63 15.57
N GLN A 375 2.26 -9.36 16.68
CA GLN A 375 1.17 -9.99 17.43
C GLN A 375 0.17 -8.94 17.95
N ALA A 376 0.63 -7.71 18.22
CA ALA A 376 -0.22 -6.60 18.62
C ALA A 376 -1.29 -6.27 17.56
N ASN A 377 -1.01 -6.49 16.27
CA ASN A 377 -1.98 -6.27 15.20
C ASN A 377 -3.10 -7.31 15.21
N LEU A 378 -2.77 -8.60 15.37
CA LEU A 378 -3.77 -9.66 15.50
C LEU A 378 -4.62 -9.46 16.76
N TYR A 379 -3.96 -9.12 17.87
CA TYR A 379 -4.64 -8.82 19.13
C TYR A 379 -5.60 -7.65 18.97
N GLY A 380 -5.11 -6.51 18.52
CA GLY A 380 -5.88 -5.28 18.38
C GLY A 380 -7.00 -5.37 17.35
N TYR A 381 -6.81 -6.15 16.26
CA TYR A 381 -7.90 -6.48 15.35
C TYR A 381 -9.07 -7.14 16.09
N GLY A 382 -8.79 -8.17 16.89
CA GLY A 382 -9.82 -8.86 17.65
C GLY A 382 -10.51 -7.94 18.66
N ARG A 383 -9.77 -7.04 19.32
CA ARG A 383 -10.33 -6.05 20.25
C ARG A 383 -11.25 -5.05 19.55
N LEU A 384 -10.85 -4.49 18.41
CA LEU A 384 -11.70 -3.58 17.62
C LEU A 384 -12.92 -4.30 17.01
N ALA A 385 -12.73 -5.54 16.54
CA ALA A 385 -13.84 -6.35 16.04
C ALA A 385 -14.86 -6.66 17.15
N TRP A 386 -14.43 -6.78 18.41
CA TRP A 386 -15.33 -6.86 19.56
C TRP A 386 -16.02 -5.53 19.86
N ASN A 387 -15.24 -4.46 20.02
CA ASN A 387 -15.73 -3.12 20.33
C ASN A 387 -14.86 -2.05 19.61
N PRO A 388 -15.37 -1.40 18.55
CA PRO A 388 -14.61 -0.40 17.80
C PRO A 388 -14.41 0.92 18.55
N GLU A 389 -15.05 1.12 19.71
CA GLU A 389 -14.88 2.33 20.53
C GLU A 389 -13.59 2.34 21.35
N LEU A 390 -12.90 1.19 21.48
CA LEU A 390 -11.63 1.10 22.20
C LEU A 390 -10.56 1.97 21.53
N SER A 391 -9.74 2.64 22.33
CA SER A 391 -8.63 3.46 21.83
C SER A 391 -7.42 2.62 21.42
N SER A 392 -6.56 3.17 20.56
CA SER A 392 -5.31 2.51 20.17
C SER A 392 -4.39 2.32 21.37
N GLU A 393 -4.38 3.30 22.27
CA GLU A 393 -3.59 3.39 23.48
C GLU A 393 -3.98 2.28 24.46
N GLU A 394 -5.28 2.14 24.75
CA GLU A 394 -5.79 1.09 25.63
C GLU A 394 -5.45 -0.31 25.10
N ILE A 395 -5.62 -0.53 23.80
CA ILE A 395 -5.31 -1.83 23.18
C ILE A 395 -3.81 -2.12 23.22
N ALA A 396 -2.97 -1.12 22.91
CA ALA A 396 -1.52 -1.27 22.94
C ALA A 396 -1.03 -1.59 24.36
N GLU A 397 -1.45 -0.82 25.36
CA GLU A 397 -1.08 -1.04 26.75
C GLU A 397 -1.56 -2.41 27.26
N GLU A 398 -2.82 -2.77 26.98
CA GLU A 398 -3.39 -4.08 27.31
C GLU A 398 -2.54 -5.22 26.73
N TRP A 399 -2.19 -5.14 25.43
CA TRP A 399 -1.35 -6.15 24.79
C TRP A 399 0.06 -6.22 25.36
N VAL A 400 0.71 -5.06 25.60
CA VAL A 400 2.07 -5.02 26.14
C VAL A 400 2.12 -5.63 27.54
N ARG A 401 1.16 -5.29 28.43
CA ARG A 401 1.09 -5.86 29.78
C ARG A 401 0.89 -7.37 29.76
N LEU A 402 0.01 -7.86 28.88
CA LEU A 402 -0.23 -9.30 28.71
C LEU A 402 0.97 -10.06 28.13
N THR A 403 1.83 -9.38 27.36
CA THR A 403 2.92 -10.02 26.60
C THR A 403 4.27 -9.92 27.31
N PHE A 404 4.57 -8.77 27.92
CA PHE A 404 5.88 -8.43 28.48
C PHE A 404 5.85 -8.12 29.98
N GLY A 405 4.67 -8.12 30.60
CA GLY A 405 4.50 -7.86 32.03
C GLY A 405 4.30 -6.38 32.38
N HIS A 406 4.45 -6.05 33.67
CA HIS A 406 3.99 -4.79 34.27
C HIS A 406 5.12 -3.80 34.62
N ASP A 407 6.34 -3.99 34.11
CA ASP A 407 7.38 -2.97 34.27
C ASP A 407 6.96 -1.71 33.50
N GLU A 408 6.70 -0.61 34.22
CA GLU A 408 6.15 0.62 33.64
C GLU A 408 7.06 1.24 32.57
N GLU A 409 8.37 1.01 32.64
CA GLU A 409 9.27 1.46 31.58
C GLU A 409 9.13 0.60 30.32
N VAL A 410 9.03 -0.73 30.47
CA VAL A 410 8.71 -1.64 29.35
C VAL A 410 7.39 -1.26 28.70
N VAL A 411 6.33 -1.08 29.52
CA VAL A 411 4.98 -0.73 29.03
C VAL A 411 5.00 0.57 28.26
N ARG A 412 5.59 1.63 28.84
CA ARG A 412 5.66 2.96 28.22
C ARG A 412 6.46 2.94 26.92
N LEU A 413 7.64 2.31 26.91
CA LEU A 413 8.52 2.31 25.75
C LEU A 413 7.93 1.50 24.59
N ILE A 414 7.43 0.28 24.83
CA ILE A 414 6.85 -0.55 23.76
C ILE A 414 5.54 0.07 23.25
N SER A 415 4.67 0.57 24.13
CA SER A 415 3.42 1.22 23.70
C SER A 415 3.70 2.47 22.85
N SER A 416 4.69 3.28 23.25
CA SER A 416 5.14 4.41 22.44
C SER A 416 5.68 3.96 21.08
N MET A 417 6.49 2.90 21.02
CA MET A 417 6.98 2.37 19.74
C MET A 417 5.83 1.92 18.84
N LEU A 418 4.83 1.21 19.38
CA LEU A 418 3.66 0.77 18.63
C LEU A 418 2.89 1.98 18.08
N LEU A 419 2.46 2.90 18.94
CA LEU A 419 1.59 4.02 18.56
C LEU A 419 2.21 4.96 17.51
N ASN A 420 3.54 5.12 17.50
CA ASN A 420 4.23 5.98 16.54
C ASN A 420 4.63 5.23 15.24
N SER A 421 4.59 3.89 15.23
CA SER A 421 5.20 3.11 14.14
C SER A 421 4.54 3.28 12.77
N LEU A 422 3.23 3.49 12.70
CA LEU A 422 2.51 3.72 11.45
C LEU A 422 2.96 5.02 10.77
N GLU A 423 2.94 6.13 11.50
CA GLU A 423 3.37 7.44 10.99
C GLU A 423 4.84 7.40 10.57
N ILE A 424 5.70 6.74 11.36
CA ILE A 424 7.11 6.55 11.01
C ILE A 424 7.24 5.80 9.68
N TYR A 425 6.48 4.71 9.47
CA TYR A 425 6.50 3.94 8.22
C TYR A 425 5.97 4.76 7.03
N GLU A 426 4.89 5.53 7.23
CA GLU A 426 4.33 6.42 6.23
C GLU A 426 5.33 7.51 5.81
N ASN A 427 6.02 8.11 6.78
CA ASN A 427 6.93 9.23 6.55
C ASN A 427 8.03 8.94 5.52
N TYR A 428 8.57 7.72 5.48
CA TYR A 428 9.60 7.32 4.50
C TYR A 428 9.07 6.51 3.31
N THR A 429 7.76 6.31 3.16
CA THR A 429 7.19 5.56 2.02
C THR A 429 6.42 6.46 1.05
N ALA A 430 5.27 6.04 0.54
CA ALA A 430 4.56 6.83 -0.47
C ALA A 430 3.94 8.10 0.14
N PRO A 431 4.22 9.31 -0.38
CA PRO A 431 3.82 10.56 0.26
C PRO A 431 2.35 10.91 0.02
N LEU A 432 1.74 11.60 1.00
CA LEU A 432 0.47 12.34 0.85
C LEU A 432 -0.66 11.49 0.25
N GLY A 433 -0.71 10.21 0.63
CA GLY A 433 -1.79 9.28 0.25
C GLY A 433 -1.72 8.72 -1.17
N VAL A 434 -0.70 9.02 -1.98
CA VAL A 434 -0.65 8.55 -3.39
C VAL A 434 -0.53 7.02 -3.50
N GLY A 435 0.04 6.37 -2.48
CA GLY A 435 0.23 4.92 -2.40
C GLY A 435 1.29 4.39 -3.37
N TRP A 436 1.42 3.07 -3.42
CA TRP A 436 2.30 2.31 -4.30
C TRP A 436 3.77 2.60 -4.06
N MET A 437 4.51 3.05 -5.07
CA MET A 437 5.97 3.26 -5.01
C MET A 437 6.77 2.06 -4.46
N VAL A 438 6.23 0.84 -4.62
CA VAL A 438 6.84 -0.41 -4.17
C VAL A 438 7.41 -1.21 -5.33
N ASN A 439 8.39 -2.07 -5.05
CA ASN A 439 8.84 -3.06 -6.02
C ASN A 439 7.69 -3.96 -6.50
N PRO A 440 7.55 -4.18 -7.82
CA PRO A 440 6.55 -5.09 -8.36
C PRO A 440 6.67 -6.52 -7.83
N GLU A 441 5.56 -7.25 -7.94
CA GLU A 441 5.41 -8.64 -7.53
C GLU A 441 5.50 -8.83 -6.01
N HIS A 442 6.67 -8.64 -5.40
CA HIS A 442 6.89 -8.92 -3.98
C HIS A 442 6.55 -7.75 -3.06
N HIS A 443 6.32 -6.54 -3.58
CA HIS A 443 5.78 -5.37 -2.86
C HIS A 443 6.65 -4.85 -1.70
N TYR A 444 7.95 -5.19 -1.68
CA TYR A 444 8.88 -4.80 -0.62
C TYR A 444 9.94 -3.84 -1.13
N GLY A 445 10.09 -2.70 -0.48
CA GLY A 445 11.12 -1.72 -0.78
C GLY A 445 10.74 -0.71 -1.87
N PRO A 446 11.51 0.38 -1.97
CA PRO A 446 11.18 1.53 -2.80
C PRO A 446 11.37 1.23 -4.28
N ASN A 447 10.35 1.55 -5.07
CA ASN A 447 10.43 1.63 -6.51
C ASN A 447 9.32 2.56 -7.01
N VAL A 448 9.64 3.85 -7.13
CA VAL A 448 8.65 4.90 -7.43
C VAL A 448 7.87 4.54 -8.70
N ASP A 449 8.57 4.32 -9.82
CA ASP A 449 7.96 3.95 -11.10
C ASP A 449 7.60 2.46 -11.21
N GLY A 450 7.67 1.69 -10.11
CA GLY A 450 7.55 0.23 -10.13
C GLY A 450 6.33 -0.27 -10.90
N TYR A 451 5.17 0.35 -10.67
CA TYR A 451 3.94 0.06 -11.39
C TYR A 451 3.43 1.18 -12.31
N GLU A 452 4.16 2.30 -12.43
CA GLU A 452 3.69 3.52 -13.10
C GLU A 452 3.31 3.31 -14.58
N TYR A 453 4.02 2.41 -15.27
CA TYR A 453 3.76 2.06 -16.68
C TYR A 453 3.18 0.64 -16.83
N SER A 454 2.63 0.09 -15.75
CA SER A 454 2.06 -1.25 -15.71
C SER A 454 0.55 -1.24 -16.01
N LYS A 455 -0.09 -2.41 -15.93
CA LYS A 455 -1.49 -2.62 -16.31
C LYS A 455 -2.49 -2.58 -15.14
N TRP A 456 -2.02 -2.25 -13.94
CA TRP A 456 -2.75 -2.49 -12.70
C TRP A 456 -3.60 -1.32 -12.24
N GLY A 457 -3.55 -0.17 -12.93
CA GLY A 457 -4.32 1.03 -12.57
C GLY A 457 -3.77 1.76 -11.35
N THR A 458 -2.44 1.79 -11.18
CA THR A 458 -1.75 2.17 -9.94
C THR A 458 -0.67 3.21 -10.23
N TYR A 459 -1.12 4.41 -10.57
CA TYR A 459 -0.27 5.46 -11.13
C TYR A 459 -0.22 6.66 -10.19
N HIS A 460 0.92 7.34 -10.14
CA HIS A 460 1.12 8.58 -9.40
C HIS A 460 1.31 9.79 -10.33
N PHE A 461 1.54 9.58 -11.63
CA PHE A 461 1.67 10.63 -12.65
C PHE A 461 2.69 11.72 -12.31
N ALA A 462 3.81 11.31 -11.72
CA ALA A 462 4.90 12.24 -11.43
C ALA A 462 5.56 12.66 -12.75
N ASP A 463 5.76 13.96 -12.95
CA ASP A 463 6.48 14.53 -14.09
C ASP A 463 7.46 15.61 -13.61
N CYS A 464 7.95 16.47 -14.49
CA CYS A 464 8.92 17.49 -14.10
C CYS A 464 8.30 18.69 -13.36
N ASP A 465 6.98 18.80 -13.34
CA ASP A 465 6.23 19.92 -12.79
C ASP A 465 5.45 19.55 -11.52
N GLY A 466 4.95 18.31 -11.42
CA GLY A 466 4.10 17.88 -10.32
C GLY A 466 3.91 16.37 -10.20
N ILE A 467 2.95 16.00 -9.35
CA ILE A 467 2.59 14.62 -9.01
C ILE A 467 1.13 14.58 -8.53
N GLY A 468 0.51 13.40 -8.63
CA GLY A 468 -0.75 13.05 -7.98
C GLY A 468 -1.79 12.57 -8.98
N VAL A 469 -2.94 12.11 -8.50
CA VAL A 469 -4.02 11.64 -9.38
C VAL A 469 -5.17 12.62 -9.31
N ASP A 470 -5.52 13.26 -10.44
CA ASP A 470 -6.70 14.13 -10.49
C ASP A 470 -7.98 13.26 -10.46
N ARG A 471 -8.59 13.19 -9.29
CA ARG A 471 -9.83 12.46 -9.01
C ARG A 471 -11.04 13.37 -8.84
N THR A 472 -10.89 14.65 -9.13
CA THR A 472 -11.95 15.64 -9.05
C THR A 472 -13.01 15.42 -10.13
N VAL A 473 -14.23 15.89 -9.90
CA VAL A 473 -15.28 15.96 -10.93
C VAL A 473 -14.94 17.02 -11.96
N SER A 474 -14.33 18.13 -11.53
CA SER A 474 -14.10 19.29 -12.39
C SER A 474 -13.15 19.02 -13.57
N SER A 475 -12.10 18.23 -13.36
CA SER A 475 -11.08 17.97 -14.39
C SER A 475 -10.54 16.54 -14.42
N GLY A 476 -10.85 15.72 -13.42
CA GLY A 476 -10.28 14.40 -13.23
C GLY A 476 -11.20 13.23 -13.57
N THR A 477 -11.03 12.13 -12.83
CA THR A 477 -11.80 10.88 -12.97
C THR A 477 -13.21 10.97 -12.35
N GLY A 478 -13.51 12.05 -11.63
CA GLY A 478 -14.76 12.26 -10.91
C GLY A 478 -14.99 11.29 -9.76
N TYR A 479 -13.96 10.62 -9.25
CA TYR A 479 -14.08 9.68 -8.14
C TYR A 479 -14.65 10.32 -6.87
N THR A 480 -14.36 11.60 -6.62
CA THR A 480 -14.95 12.37 -5.51
C THR A 480 -16.48 12.32 -5.50
N SER A 481 -17.14 12.18 -6.66
CA SER A 481 -18.61 12.09 -6.77
C SER A 481 -19.20 10.78 -6.21
N GLN A 482 -18.38 9.80 -5.83
CA GLN A 482 -18.85 8.56 -5.22
C GLN A 482 -19.09 8.71 -3.71
N TYR A 483 -18.57 9.78 -3.09
CA TYR A 483 -18.84 10.11 -1.70
C TYR A 483 -20.14 10.90 -1.53
N HIS A 484 -20.69 10.89 -0.32
CA HIS A 484 -21.74 11.84 0.08
C HIS A 484 -21.20 13.27 0.09
N GLN A 485 -22.12 14.24 -0.06
CA GLN A 485 -21.82 15.62 -0.41
C GLN A 485 -20.71 16.25 0.43
N GLU A 486 -20.73 16.09 1.74
CA GLU A 486 -19.77 16.68 2.68
C GLU A 486 -18.34 16.21 2.41
N ASN A 487 -18.16 14.91 2.18
CA ASN A 487 -16.85 14.34 1.86
C ASN A 487 -16.46 14.59 0.41
N ALA A 488 -17.43 14.56 -0.51
CA ALA A 488 -17.18 14.91 -1.92
C ALA A 488 -16.65 16.34 -2.03
N GLU A 489 -17.29 17.32 -1.39
CA GLU A 489 -16.85 18.72 -1.36
C GLU A 489 -15.50 18.89 -0.66
N ARG A 490 -15.29 18.18 0.46
CA ARG A 490 -14.01 18.19 1.19
C ARG A 490 -12.85 17.77 0.30
N TYR A 491 -13.01 16.68 -0.45
CA TYR A 491 -11.96 16.12 -1.31
C TYR A 491 -11.88 16.80 -2.68
N GLU A 492 -12.97 17.36 -3.21
CA GLU A 492 -13.02 18.03 -4.52
C GLU A 492 -12.17 19.31 -4.55
N SER A 493 -12.06 20.02 -3.44
CA SER A 493 -11.32 21.28 -3.37
C SER A 493 -9.92 21.05 -2.81
N VAL A 494 -8.89 21.46 -3.59
CA VAL A 494 -7.49 21.48 -3.16
C VAL A 494 -7.31 22.23 -1.83
N ALA A 495 -8.10 23.28 -1.57
CA ALA A 495 -7.98 24.11 -0.37
C ALA A 495 -8.57 23.47 0.90
N SER A 496 -9.35 22.39 0.78
CA SER A 496 -9.98 21.68 1.90
C SER A 496 -9.59 20.20 1.97
N CYS A 497 -8.98 19.67 0.92
CA CYS A 497 -8.48 18.31 0.86
C CYS A 497 -7.38 18.14 1.91
N PRO A 498 -7.47 17.17 2.83
CA PRO A 498 -6.43 16.94 3.83
C PRO A 498 -5.08 16.62 3.19
N ASP A 499 -3.99 17.16 3.75
CA ASP A 499 -2.64 16.99 3.21
C ASP A 499 -2.31 15.49 3.02
N GLU A 500 -2.66 14.65 3.98
CA GLU A 500 -2.40 13.21 3.99
C GLU A 500 -3.11 12.42 2.89
N LEU A 501 -4.07 13.03 2.18
CA LEU A 501 -4.76 12.44 1.02
C LEU A 501 -4.68 13.31 -0.23
N LEU A 502 -3.90 14.39 -0.22
CA LEU A 502 -3.86 15.35 -1.30
C LEU A 502 -3.50 14.71 -2.65
N LEU A 503 -2.44 13.90 -2.69
CA LEU A 503 -1.98 13.27 -3.94
C LEU A 503 -2.83 12.07 -4.35
N PHE A 504 -3.70 11.58 -3.45
CA PHE A 504 -4.75 10.65 -3.81
C PHE A 504 -5.85 11.36 -4.63
N PHE A 505 -6.19 12.61 -4.33
CA PHE A 505 -7.32 13.30 -4.96
C PHE A 505 -6.94 14.31 -6.05
N HIS A 506 -5.71 14.84 -6.02
CA HIS A 506 -5.28 15.94 -6.88
C HIS A 506 -3.94 15.67 -7.54
N HIS A 507 -3.80 16.06 -8.80
CA HIS A 507 -2.49 16.31 -9.42
C HIS A 507 -2.11 17.77 -9.19
N VAL A 508 -1.01 18.01 -8.48
CA VAL A 508 -0.58 19.36 -8.07
C VAL A 508 0.88 19.60 -8.43
N PRO A 509 1.27 20.86 -8.70
CA PRO A 509 2.68 21.18 -8.90
C PRO A 509 3.47 20.92 -7.62
N TYR A 510 4.75 20.59 -7.76
CA TYR A 510 5.66 20.39 -6.62
C TYR A 510 5.74 21.60 -5.67
N THR A 511 5.47 22.80 -6.18
CA THR A 511 5.46 24.06 -5.41
C THR A 511 4.13 24.34 -4.70
N HIS A 512 3.12 23.47 -4.83
CA HIS A 512 1.86 23.62 -4.10
C HIS A 512 2.14 23.61 -2.59
N VAL A 513 1.58 24.59 -1.87
CA VAL A 513 1.79 24.77 -0.43
C VAL A 513 0.68 24.05 0.33
N LEU A 514 1.09 23.05 1.11
CA LEU A 514 0.26 22.26 2.00
C LEU A 514 -0.29 23.09 3.17
N HIS A 515 -1.26 22.56 3.91
CA HIS A 515 -1.77 23.18 5.14
C HIS A 515 -0.67 23.35 6.20
N SER A 516 0.33 22.48 6.20
CA SER A 516 1.55 22.62 7.01
C SER A 516 2.43 23.84 6.69
N GLY A 517 2.18 24.54 5.57
CA GLY A 517 2.98 25.66 5.08
C GLY A 517 4.22 25.24 4.27
N LYS A 518 4.47 23.94 4.12
CA LYS A 518 5.54 23.39 3.27
C LYS A 518 5.03 23.16 1.85
N THR A 519 5.91 23.23 0.87
CA THR A 519 5.57 22.76 -0.48
C THR A 519 5.47 21.23 -0.51
N VAL A 520 4.75 20.67 -1.48
CA VAL A 520 4.68 19.20 -1.69
C VAL A 520 6.07 18.59 -1.76
N ILE A 521 6.97 19.17 -2.56
CA ILE A 521 8.34 18.63 -2.71
C ILE A 521 9.17 18.74 -1.42
N GLN A 522 9.02 19.83 -0.66
CA GLN A 522 9.73 19.98 0.61
C GLN A 522 9.18 19.03 1.66
N HIS A 523 7.85 18.81 1.69
CA HIS A 523 7.23 17.82 2.56
C HIS A 523 7.78 16.42 2.27
N ILE A 524 7.85 16.02 1.00
CA ILE A 524 8.43 14.73 0.61
C ILE A 524 9.86 14.62 1.18
N TYR A 525 10.73 15.59 0.96
CA TYR A 525 12.09 15.52 1.52
C TYR A 525 12.09 15.41 3.04
N ASP A 526 11.33 16.27 3.71
CA ASP A 526 11.32 16.37 5.17
C ASP A 526 10.83 15.10 5.84
N THR A 527 9.72 14.51 5.36
CA THR A 527 9.19 13.28 5.96
C THR A 527 10.13 12.10 5.71
N HIS A 528 10.77 12.02 4.54
CA HIS A 528 11.66 10.91 4.25
C HIS A 528 12.95 10.96 5.08
N PHE A 529 13.51 12.16 5.30
CA PHE A 529 14.63 12.32 6.24
C PHE A 529 14.20 12.01 7.67
N ALA A 530 13.11 12.62 8.14
CA ALA A 530 12.61 12.43 9.50
C ALA A 530 12.22 10.98 9.79
N GLY A 531 11.52 10.32 8.86
CA GLY A 531 11.09 8.93 8.97
C GLY A 531 12.26 7.96 9.11
N ALA A 532 13.35 8.16 8.35
CA ALA A 532 14.55 7.36 8.49
C ALA A 532 15.26 7.56 9.85
N GLU A 533 15.27 8.80 10.36
CA GLU A 533 15.81 9.10 11.70
C GLU A 533 14.94 8.51 12.82
N GLN A 534 13.62 8.61 12.69
CA GLN A 534 12.65 8.02 13.61
C GLN A 534 12.74 6.49 13.62
N ALA A 535 12.92 5.84 12.47
CA ALA A 535 13.15 4.40 12.38
C ALA A 535 14.44 3.98 13.11
N ALA A 536 15.52 4.75 12.98
CA ALA A 536 16.74 4.53 13.74
C ALA A 536 16.52 4.74 15.26
N ALA A 537 15.68 5.70 15.65
CA ALA A 537 15.32 5.94 17.04
C ALA A 537 14.48 4.80 17.65
N LEU A 538 13.65 4.09 16.87
CA LEU A 538 12.96 2.88 17.32
C LEU A 538 13.96 1.79 17.76
N ALA A 539 15.03 1.58 16.99
CA ALA A 539 16.08 0.63 17.34
C ALA A 539 16.81 1.03 18.63
N GLN A 540 17.11 2.33 18.80
CA GLN A 540 17.71 2.85 20.05
C GLN A 540 16.78 2.69 21.25
N THR A 541 15.47 2.91 21.05
CA THR A 541 14.44 2.77 22.08
C THR A 541 14.34 1.32 22.53
N TRP A 542 14.28 0.37 21.59
CA TRP A 542 14.28 -1.05 21.91
C TRP A 542 15.54 -1.47 22.67
N GLY A 543 16.71 -0.94 22.31
CA GLY A 543 17.98 -1.21 22.99
C GLY A 543 17.97 -0.89 24.49
N GLN A 544 17.13 0.05 24.95
CA GLN A 544 16.98 0.39 26.38
C GLN A 544 16.30 -0.72 27.18
N LEU A 545 15.66 -1.68 26.52
CA LEU A 545 14.94 -2.79 27.14
C LEU A 545 15.83 -4.03 27.36
N GLU A 546 17.13 -3.94 27.08
CA GLU A 546 18.07 -5.04 27.28
C GLU A 546 18.07 -5.50 28.74
N GLY A 547 17.94 -6.81 28.96
CA GLY A 547 17.85 -7.41 30.29
C GLY A 547 16.47 -7.30 30.96
N LYS A 548 15.50 -6.58 30.37
CA LYS A 548 14.10 -6.54 30.82
C LYS A 548 13.16 -7.43 30.01
N ILE A 549 13.57 -7.84 28.81
CA ILE A 549 12.82 -8.72 27.90
C ILE A 549 13.53 -10.07 27.79
N ASP A 550 12.78 -11.14 27.53
CA ASP A 550 13.36 -12.45 27.21
C ASP A 550 14.43 -12.31 26.11
N PRO A 551 15.67 -12.84 26.30
CA PRO A 551 16.77 -12.63 25.37
C PRO A 551 16.45 -13.04 23.93
N THR A 552 15.68 -14.12 23.74
CA THR A 552 15.32 -14.61 22.39
C THR A 552 14.41 -13.61 21.67
N VAL A 553 13.43 -13.06 22.40
CA VAL A 553 12.52 -12.04 21.85
C VAL A 553 13.26 -10.72 21.63
N PHE A 554 14.10 -10.32 22.59
CA PHE A 554 14.91 -9.12 22.51
C PHE A 554 15.80 -9.12 21.26
N ASP A 555 16.59 -10.17 21.05
CA ASP A 555 17.52 -10.29 19.92
C ASP A 555 16.79 -10.30 18.57
N LYS A 556 15.64 -10.97 18.50
CA LYS A 556 14.81 -11.03 17.29
C LYS A 556 14.27 -9.65 16.93
N VAL A 557 13.68 -8.93 17.87
CA VAL A 557 13.15 -7.58 17.63
C VAL A 557 14.28 -6.59 17.35
N ALA A 558 15.40 -6.66 18.07
CA ALA A 558 16.57 -5.82 17.81
C ALA A 558 17.10 -5.99 16.39
N THR A 559 17.17 -7.23 15.89
CA THR A 559 17.59 -7.53 14.52
C THR A 559 16.64 -6.93 13.49
N LEU A 560 15.32 -7.06 13.70
CA LEU A 560 14.31 -6.51 12.80
C LEU A 560 14.33 -4.98 12.79
N GLN A 561 14.45 -4.34 13.96
CA GLN A 561 14.55 -2.88 14.08
C GLN A 561 15.81 -2.32 13.42
N ALA A 562 16.95 -3.01 13.55
CA ALA A 562 18.17 -2.64 12.82
C ALA A 562 17.96 -2.75 11.30
N GLY A 563 17.30 -3.81 10.84
CA GLY A 563 16.94 -3.98 9.42
C GLY A 563 15.99 -2.90 8.91
N GLN A 564 14.98 -2.52 9.71
CA GLN A 564 14.07 -1.42 9.43
C GLN A 564 14.81 -0.09 9.32
N ALA A 565 15.74 0.20 10.23
CA ALA A 565 16.53 1.44 10.21
C ALA A 565 17.41 1.56 8.94
N GLU A 566 18.01 0.46 8.48
CA GLU A 566 18.76 0.46 7.22
C GLU A 566 17.85 0.56 5.99
N HIS A 567 16.74 -0.18 5.95
CA HIS A 567 15.83 -0.15 4.81
C HIS A 567 15.07 1.18 4.70
N ALA A 568 14.79 1.87 5.81
CA ALA A 568 14.22 3.21 5.80
C ALA A 568 15.15 4.25 5.15
N LYS A 569 16.49 4.07 5.26
CA LYS A 569 17.45 4.91 4.52
C LYS A 569 17.38 4.65 3.02
N GLU A 570 17.24 3.40 2.60
CA GLU A 570 17.07 3.04 1.19
C GLU A 570 15.80 3.69 0.61
N TRP A 571 14.68 3.57 1.32
CA TRP A 571 13.43 4.25 0.99
C TRP A 571 13.63 5.76 0.85
N ARG A 572 14.16 6.43 1.89
CA ARG A 572 14.48 7.86 1.86
C ARG A 572 15.31 8.25 0.63
N ASP A 573 16.42 7.56 0.40
CA ASP A 573 17.37 7.93 -0.64
C ASP A 573 16.77 7.73 -2.03
N MET A 574 16.04 6.64 -2.25
CA MET A 574 15.38 6.35 -3.52
C MET A 574 14.27 7.36 -3.84
N ILE A 575 13.38 7.64 -2.89
CA ILE A 575 12.29 8.60 -3.09
C ILE A 575 12.85 10.01 -3.30
N ASN A 576 13.74 10.47 -2.40
CA ASN A 576 14.31 11.82 -2.49
C ASN A 576 15.09 12.01 -3.80
N THR A 577 15.89 11.01 -4.20
CA THR A 577 16.65 11.08 -5.45
C THR A 577 15.75 11.09 -6.68
N TYR A 578 14.69 10.29 -6.70
CA TYR A 578 13.71 10.27 -7.79
C TYR A 578 13.07 11.66 -7.96
N PHE A 579 12.51 12.21 -6.89
CA PHE A 579 11.84 13.51 -6.94
C PHE A 579 12.80 14.67 -7.17
N TYR A 580 14.02 14.58 -6.65
CA TYR A 580 15.09 15.48 -7.03
C TYR A 580 15.32 15.47 -8.55
N ARG A 581 15.52 14.30 -9.17
CA ARG A 581 15.79 14.20 -10.61
C ARG A 581 14.64 14.72 -11.47
N LYS A 582 13.40 14.43 -11.06
CA LYS A 582 12.18 14.91 -11.73
C LYS A 582 12.06 16.43 -11.67
N SER A 583 12.31 17.00 -10.49
CA SER A 583 12.02 18.42 -10.23
C SER A 583 13.24 19.36 -10.41
N ALA A 584 14.47 18.82 -10.49
CA ALA A 584 15.75 19.53 -10.31
C ALA A 584 15.94 20.84 -11.10
N ALA A 585 15.61 20.92 -12.39
CA ALA A 585 15.85 22.16 -13.13
C ALA A 585 15.05 23.35 -12.56
N LYS A 586 13.81 23.10 -12.12
CA LYS A 586 12.96 24.12 -11.49
C LYS A 586 13.14 24.19 -9.96
N SER A 587 13.42 23.06 -9.30
CA SER A 587 13.56 22.98 -7.84
C SER A 587 14.79 23.67 -7.26
N PHE A 588 15.82 23.92 -8.08
CA PHE A 588 16.93 24.80 -7.70
C PHE A 588 16.73 26.27 -8.08
N GLY A 589 15.54 26.65 -8.53
CA GLY A 589 15.26 28.02 -8.95
C GLY A 589 16.00 28.45 -10.22
N VAL A 590 16.39 27.50 -11.09
CA VAL A 590 16.95 27.86 -12.40
C VAL A 590 15.81 28.33 -13.31
N GLU A 591 15.49 29.61 -13.22
CA GLU A 591 14.45 30.26 -14.03
C GLU A 591 14.88 30.48 -15.49
N ARG A 592 16.20 30.40 -15.76
CA ARG A 592 16.77 30.79 -17.06
C ARG A 592 17.87 29.84 -17.51
N ILE A 593 17.56 29.09 -18.56
CA ILE A 593 18.47 28.22 -19.31
C ILE A 593 18.74 28.87 -20.67
N ILE A 594 19.98 29.28 -20.92
CA ILE A 594 20.40 29.96 -22.16
C ILE A 594 21.31 29.02 -22.95
N VAL A 595 20.96 28.71 -24.20
CA VAL A 595 21.78 27.86 -25.07
C VAL A 595 22.28 28.64 -26.29
N THR A 596 23.58 28.63 -26.51
CA THR A 596 24.24 29.28 -27.65
C THR A 596 24.74 28.25 -28.64
N ASP A 597 24.48 28.42 -29.94
CA ASP A 597 25.04 27.58 -31.00
C ASP A 597 25.11 28.38 -32.32
N LEU A 598 25.75 27.81 -33.34
CA LEU A 598 25.81 28.34 -34.70
C LEU A 598 24.66 27.83 -35.57
N GLU A 599 24.09 26.66 -35.24
CA GLU A 599 23.13 25.95 -36.09
C GLU A 599 21.71 26.02 -35.49
N GLU A 600 20.75 26.56 -36.24
CA GLU A 600 19.38 26.79 -35.73
C GLU A 600 18.69 25.48 -35.35
N VAL A 601 18.96 24.38 -36.06
CA VAL A 601 18.39 23.06 -35.75
C VAL A 601 18.75 22.57 -34.33
N ARG A 602 19.93 22.93 -33.83
CA ARG A 602 20.36 22.60 -32.46
C ARG A 602 19.67 23.49 -31.43
N LEU A 603 19.47 24.75 -31.76
CA LEU A 603 18.74 25.70 -30.92
C LEU A 603 17.27 25.32 -30.80
N GLU A 604 16.63 24.90 -31.89
CA GLU A 604 15.26 24.38 -31.87
C GLU A 604 15.13 23.13 -31.00
N ALA A 605 16.07 22.19 -31.12
CA ALA A 605 16.12 21.01 -30.25
C ALA A 605 16.29 21.40 -28.77
N ALA A 606 17.17 22.34 -28.46
CA ALA A 606 17.38 22.84 -27.11
C ALA A 606 16.10 23.46 -26.51
N ARG A 607 15.34 24.26 -27.29
CA ARG A 607 14.05 24.81 -26.84
C ARG A 607 13.05 23.71 -26.49
N ARG A 608 12.95 22.68 -27.34
CA ARG A 608 12.08 21.51 -27.08
C ARG A 608 12.49 20.73 -25.84
N MET A 609 13.78 20.74 -25.51
CA MET A 609 14.35 20.11 -24.32
C MET A 609 14.35 21.00 -23.07
N GLY A 610 13.72 22.17 -23.11
CA GLY A 610 13.54 23.02 -21.93
C GLY A 610 14.48 24.23 -21.83
N ALA A 611 15.27 24.55 -22.87
CA ALA A 611 16.01 25.81 -22.90
C ALA A 611 15.04 26.99 -22.98
N THR A 612 15.15 27.92 -22.02
CA THR A 612 14.28 29.12 -21.95
C THR A 612 14.61 30.16 -23.01
N HIS A 613 15.89 30.27 -23.38
CA HIS A 613 16.39 31.21 -24.38
C HIS A 613 17.44 30.51 -25.22
N THR A 614 17.53 30.90 -26.49
CA THR A 614 18.59 30.42 -27.37
C THR A 614 19.15 31.57 -28.21
N ILE A 615 20.45 31.51 -28.49
CA ILE A 615 21.18 32.57 -29.18
C ILE A 615 21.94 31.96 -30.35
N ASN A 616 21.66 32.45 -31.56
CA ASN A 616 22.43 32.10 -32.75
C ASN A 616 23.63 33.01 -32.89
N VAL A 617 24.82 32.51 -32.55
CA VAL A 617 26.03 33.33 -32.45
C VAL A 617 26.62 33.76 -33.80
N ARG A 618 26.00 33.36 -34.92
CA ARG A 618 26.30 33.93 -36.25
C ARG A 618 25.67 35.30 -36.45
N ASN A 619 24.53 35.53 -35.82
CA ASN A 619 23.68 36.69 -36.08
C ASN A 619 23.83 37.75 -34.97
N GLU A 620 24.13 37.31 -33.74
CA GLU A 620 24.11 38.16 -32.56
C GLU A 620 25.33 37.89 -31.65
N ASP A 621 25.75 38.90 -30.88
CA ASP A 621 26.80 38.76 -29.88
C ASP A 621 26.24 38.11 -28.61
N ALA A 622 26.61 36.85 -28.38
CA ALA A 622 26.16 36.07 -27.23
C ALA A 622 26.43 36.75 -25.89
N LEU A 623 27.57 37.42 -25.72
CA LEU A 623 27.91 38.07 -24.46
C LEU A 623 27.02 39.29 -24.20
N ALA A 624 26.72 40.07 -25.23
CA ALA A 624 25.82 41.21 -25.13
C ALA A 624 24.40 40.77 -24.75
N VAL A 625 23.87 39.74 -25.44
CA VAL A 625 22.54 39.19 -25.18
C VAL A 625 22.46 38.56 -23.79
N ILE A 626 23.46 37.76 -23.38
CA ILE A 626 23.49 37.18 -22.03
C ILE A 626 23.51 38.28 -20.96
N ARG A 627 24.27 39.36 -21.17
CA ARG A 627 24.28 40.49 -20.25
C ARG A 627 22.93 41.17 -20.17
N GLU A 628 22.25 41.39 -21.29
CA GLU A 628 20.89 41.93 -21.30
C GLU A 628 19.92 41.02 -20.50
N LEU A 629 19.95 39.72 -20.78
CA LEU A 629 19.10 38.72 -20.12
C LEU A 629 19.40 38.54 -18.62
N THR A 630 20.58 38.97 -18.17
CA THR A 630 21.05 38.85 -16.78
C THR A 630 21.22 40.22 -16.11
N ASN A 631 20.63 41.28 -16.65
CA ASN A 631 20.71 42.65 -16.10
C ASN A 631 22.16 43.14 -15.87
N GLY A 632 23.08 42.72 -16.73
CA GLY A 632 24.51 43.06 -16.70
C GLY A 632 25.35 42.21 -15.75
N VAL A 633 24.76 41.25 -15.02
CA VAL A 633 25.43 40.49 -13.96
C VAL A 633 26.23 39.30 -14.52
N GLY A 634 25.72 38.59 -15.53
CA GLY A 634 26.27 37.33 -16.01
C GLY A 634 25.59 36.10 -15.40
N VAL A 635 25.91 34.91 -15.92
CA VAL A 635 25.30 33.63 -15.49
C VAL A 635 26.03 33.04 -14.29
N ASP A 636 25.30 32.32 -13.43
CA ASP A 636 25.85 31.61 -12.27
C ASP A 636 26.80 30.48 -12.67
N THR A 637 26.47 29.77 -13.75
CA THR A 637 27.23 28.62 -14.24
C THR A 637 27.18 28.57 -15.76
N ALA A 638 28.30 28.24 -16.40
CA ALA A 638 28.44 28.11 -17.84
C ALA A 638 29.07 26.76 -18.19
N TRP A 639 28.55 26.11 -19.23
CA TRP A 639 29.01 24.80 -19.69
C TRP A 639 29.50 24.93 -21.13
N GLU A 640 30.79 24.68 -21.36
CA GLU A 640 31.37 24.65 -22.69
C GLU A 640 31.41 23.22 -23.20
N THR A 641 30.67 22.93 -24.26
CA THR A 641 30.49 21.57 -24.79
C THR A 641 30.90 21.41 -26.25
N ALA A 642 31.31 22.50 -26.92
CA ALA A 642 31.65 22.53 -28.34
C ALA A 642 33.15 22.25 -28.60
N GLY A 643 34.02 22.41 -27.60
CA GLY A 643 35.47 22.28 -27.76
C GLY A 643 36.04 23.38 -28.64
N ASN A 644 35.34 24.52 -28.77
CA ASN A 644 35.78 25.63 -29.59
C ASN A 644 36.43 26.72 -28.71
N PRO A 645 37.64 27.21 -29.03
CA PRO A 645 38.30 28.24 -28.22
C PRO A 645 37.49 29.52 -28.03
N LYS A 646 36.72 29.95 -29.04
CA LYS A 646 35.84 31.13 -28.92
C LYS A 646 34.64 30.86 -28.03
N ALA A 647 34.06 29.66 -28.12
CA ALA A 647 32.96 29.25 -27.24
C ALA A 647 33.43 29.19 -25.79
N LEU A 648 34.64 28.67 -25.54
CA LEU A 648 35.23 28.63 -24.20
C LEU A 648 35.48 30.04 -23.64
N GLN A 649 36.01 30.95 -24.45
CA GLN A 649 36.18 32.34 -24.03
C GLN A 649 34.82 33.01 -23.76
N SER A 650 33.82 32.80 -24.63
CA SER A 650 32.47 33.33 -24.43
C SER A 650 31.81 32.76 -23.17
N ALA A 651 32.00 31.47 -22.86
CA ALA A 651 31.48 30.85 -21.65
C ALA A 651 32.17 31.37 -20.39
N LEU A 652 33.48 31.65 -20.46
CA LEU A 652 34.22 32.25 -19.34
C LEU A 652 33.74 33.69 -19.07
N TYR A 653 33.60 34.51 -20.12
CA TYR A 653 33.23 35.92 -19.99
C TYR A 653 31.73 36.17 -19.77
N SER A 654 30.89 35.14 -19.91
CA SER A 654 29.47 35.23 -19.59
C SER A 654 29.17 35.08 -18.10
N LEU A 655 30.13 34.60 -17.31
CA LEU A 655 29.98 34.34 -15.88
C LEU A 655 29.92 35.63 -15.07
N ARG A 656 29.14 35.59 -13.99
CA ARG A 656 29.21 36.58 -12.91
C ARG A 656 30.44 36.37 -12.02
N ARG A 657 30.73 37.33 -11.14
CA ARG A 657 31.69 37.14 -10.03
C ARG A 657 31.27 35.95 -9.16
N GLY A 658 32.20 35.08 -8.82
CA GLY A 658 31.97 33.80 -8.14
C GLY A 658 31.31 32.73 -9.01
N GLY A 659 31.30 32.90 -10.33
CA GLY A 659 30.67 31.98 -11.28
C GLY A 659 31.48 30.71 -11.52
N LYS A 660 30.82 29.69 -12.09
CA LYS A 660 31.40 28.36 -12.32
C LYS A 660 31.44 27.99 -13.80
N LEU A 661 32.61 27.57 -14.30
CA LEU A 661 32.80 27.09 -15.67
C LEU A 661 33.03 25.58 -15.67
N ALA A 662 32.17 24.83 -16.36
CA ALA A 662 32.41 23.44 -16.69
C ALA A 662 32.92 23.31 -18.13
N ILE A 663 34.12 22.74 -18.30
CA ILE A 663 34.71 22.45 -19.61
C ILE A 663 34.49 20.97 -19.93
N VAL A 664 33.65 20.72 -20.92
CA VAL A 664 33.25 19.39 -21.37
C VAL A 664 33.76 19.12 -22.79
N GLY A 665 33.72 20.15 -23.65
CA GLY A 665 34.17 20.07 -25.03
C GLY A 665 35.70 19.88 -25.12
N LEU A 666 36.13 19.00 -26.02
CA LEU A 666 37.56 18.78 -26.28
C LEU A 666 38.02 19.61 -27.47
N PRO A 667 38.94 20.57 -27.28
CA PRO A 667 39.49 21.35 -28.37
C PRO A 667 40.49 20.57 -29.21
N ALA A 668 40.55 20.91 -30.50
CA ALA A 668 41.53 20.35 -31.43
C ALA A 668 42.93 20.96 -31.28
N GLN A 669 43.06 22.05 -30.51
CA GLN A 669 44.33 22.70 -30.20
C GLN A 669 44.75 22.35 -28.78
N ASP A 670 46.05 22.14 -28.58
CA ASP A 670 46.62 21.72 -27.30
C ASP A 670 46.58 22.84 -26.24
N GLU A 671 46.72 24.09 -26.66
CA GLU A 671 46.77 25.25 -25.77
C GLU A 671 45.68 26.27 -26.10
N ILE A 672 44.90 26.68 -25.10
CA ILE A 672 43.95 27.80 -25.19
C ILE A 672 44.32 28.83 -24.13
N ALA A 673 44.61 30.05 -24.56
CA ALA A 673 44.90 31.14 -23.65
C ALA A 673 43.64 31.51 -22.83
N LEU A 674 43.75 31.45 -21.50
CA LEU A 674 42.75 31.92 -20.55
C LEU A 674 43.24 33.21 -19.87
N ASN A 675 42.32 34.13 -19.62
CA ASN A 675 42.63 35.39 -18.95
C ASN A 675 42.71 35.18 -17.44
N VAL A 676 43.91 34.86 -16.95
CA VAL A 676 44.17 34.58 -15.53
C VAL A 676 43.78 35.76 -14.62
N PRO A 677 44.10 37.04 -14.95
CA PRO A 677 43.60 38.17 -14.16
C PRO A 677 42.07 38.22 -14.04
N PHE A 678 41.33 37.95 -15.12
CA PHE A 678 39.87 37.91 -15.07
C PHE A 678 39.36 36.78 -14.16
N ILE A 679 39.91 35.58 -14.29
CA ILE A 679 39.55 34.42 -13.47
C ILE A 679 39.80 34.70 -11.98
N ALA A 680 40.97 35.27 -11.66
CA ALA A 680 41.35 35.58 -10.29
C ALA A 680 40.51 36.72 -9.69
N ASP A 681 40.34 37.84 -10.40
CA ASP A 681 39.56 38.98 -9.88
C ASP A 681 38.09 38.61 -9.70
N ASN A 682 37.52 37.79 -10.59
CA ASN A 682 36.12 37.39 -10.50
C ASN A 682 35.89 36.08 -9.72
N GLU A 683 36.92 35.52 -9.08
CA GLU A 683 36.83 34.31 -8.25
C GLU A 683 36.10 33.15 -8.96
N VAL A 684 36.47 32.87 -10.21
CA VAL A 684 35.80 31.85 -11.04
C VAL A 684 36.33 30.44 -10.74
N ASP A 685 35.42 29.51 -10.46
CA ASP A 685 35.74 28.08 -10.38
C ASP A 685 35.73 27.44 -11.77
N ILE A 686 36.75 26.66 -12.12
CA ILE A 686 36.83 25.96 -13.42
C ILE A 686 36.97 24.45 -13.19
N TYR A 687 36.08 23.69 -13.80
CA TYR A 687 36.02 22.22 -13.70
C TYR A 687 36.26 21.59 -15.07
N GLY A 688 37.21 20.65 -15.15
CA GLY A 688 37.37 19.79 -16.32
C GLY A 688 36.52 18.53 -16.18
N ILE A 689 35.69 18.23 -17.18
CA ILE A 689 34.82 17.05 -17.19
C ILE A 689 35.14 16.21 -18.41
N PHE A 690 35.69 15.01 -18.19
CA PHE A 690 35.98 14.07 -19.25
C PHE A 690 35.30 12.73 -18.97
N ARG A 691 34.55 12.21 -19.96
CA ARG A 691 33.87 10.91 -19.94
C ARG A 691 32.87 10.68 -18.80
N TYR A 692 32.42 11.74 -18.11
CA TYR A 692 31.28 11.71 -17.19
C TYR A 692 31.31 10.53 -16.19
N ALA A 693 32.43 10.39 -15.47
CA ALA A 693 32.62 9.31 -14.51
C ALA A 693 31.46 9.26 -13.51
N ASN A 694 30.91 8.07 -13.29
CA ASN A 694 29.79 7.78 -12.38
C ASN A 694 28.43 8.42 -12.74
N THR A 695 28.25 9.00 -13.94
CA THR A 695 26.96 9.58 -14.33
C THR A 695 26.16 8.73 -15.33
N TYR A 696 26.76 7.71 -15.95
CA TYR A 696 26.06 6.84 -16.90
C TYR A 696 24.84 6.11 -16.33
N PRO A 697 24.86 5.56 -15.10
CA PRO A 697 23.66 4.94 -14.53
C PRO A 697 22.49 5.92 -14.45
N ALA A 698 22.74 7.13 -13.94
CA ALA A 698 21.74 8.19 -13.86
C ALA A 698 21.27 8.66 -15.24
N GLY A 699 22.17 8.73 -16.22
CA GLY A 699 21.83 9.08 -17.61
C GLY A 699 20.98 8.01 -18.30
N ILE A 700 21.27 6.72 -18.10
CA ILE A 700 20.47 5.61 -18.64
C ILE A 700 19.08 5.61 -18.02
N GLU A 701 18.99 5.79 -16.70
CA GLU A 701 17.71 5.85 -15.98
C GLU A 701 16.85 7.02 -16.48
N PHE A 702 17.44 8.21 -16.62
CA PHE A 702 16.78 9.37 -17.20
C PHE A 702 16.24 9.08 -18.61
N LEU A 703 17.06 8.47 -19.48
CA LEU A 703 16.65 8.11 -20.84
C LEU A 703 15.55 7.03 -20.86
N SER A 704 15.58 6.07 -19.93
CA SER A 704 14.57 5.01 -19.83
C SER A 704 13.22 5.51 -19.32
N SER A 705 13.18 6.67 -18.66
CA SER A 705 11.95 7.24 -18.09
C SER A 705 10.94 7.75 -19.12
N GLY A 706 11.32 7.88 -20.40
CA GLY A 706 10.42 8.26 -21.49
C GLY A 706 9.88 9.70 -21.46
N GLN A 707 10.29 10.51 -20.47
CA GLN A 707 9.77 11.87 -20.22
C GLN A 707 10.10 12.89 -21.31
N HIS A 708 11.17 12.65 -22.07
CA HIS A 708 11.62 13.54 -23.14
C HIS A 708 11.81 12.73 -24.42
N ASP A 709 11.40 13.28 -25.56
CA ASP A 709 11.64 12.68 -26.88
C ASP A 709 13.12 12.84 -27.27
N VAL A 710 14.00 12.10 -26.60
CA VAL A 710 15.44 12.07 -26.91
C VAL A 710 15.70 11.36 -28.23
N MET A 711 14.75 10.53 -28.70
CA MET A 711 14.83 9.87 -30.00
C MET A 711 14.80 10.87 -31.16
N SER A 712 14.15 12.03 -30.98
CA SER A 712 14.21 13.15 -31.94
C SER A 712 15.61 13.72 -32.16
N LEU A 713 16.55 13.49 -31.25
CA LEU A 713 17.96 13.88 -31.42
C LEU A 713 18.70 12.98 -32.41
N ILE A 714 18.22 11.76 -32.66
CA ILE A 714 18.80 10.83 -33.63
C ILE A 714 18.29 11.19 -35.03
N THR A 715 19.06 12.02 -35.72
CA THR A 715 18.71 12.53 -37.05
C THR A 715 19.11 11.59 -38.18
N ASP A 716 20.13 10.75 -37.97
CA ASP A 716 20.66 9.89 -39.02
C ASP A 716 20.97 8.49 -38.46
N ARG A 717 20.56 7.46 -39.21
CA ARG A 717 20.72 6.05 -38.86
C ARG A 717 21.39 5.31 -40.01
N TYR A 718 22.50 4.65 -39.71
CA TYR A 718 23.30 3.90 -40.67
C TYR A 718 23.51 2.47 -40.17
N SER A 719 23.65 1.52 -41.09
CA SER A 719 24.13 0.18 -40.75
C SER A 719 25.63 0.18 -40.51
N LEU A 720 26.17 -0.93 -40.00
CA LEU A 720 27.61 -1.08 -39.79
C LEU A 720 28.41 -0.95 -41.10
N GLU A 721 27.89 -1.49 -42.20
CA GLU A 721 28.51 -1.41 -43.52
C GLU A 721 28.59 0.04 -44.03
N GLU A 722 27.64 0.88 -43.62
CA GLU A 722 27.56 2.28 -43.97
C GLU A 722 28.40 3.20 -43.06
N THR A 723 29.22 2.64 -42.16
CA THR A 723 30.01 3.42 -41.19
C THR A 723 30.83 4.52 -41.85
N GLN A 724 31.42 4.26 -43.03
CA GLN A 724 32.17 5.29 -43.75
C GLN A 724 31.28 6.50 -44.09
N GLN A 725 30.08 6.25 -44.62
CA GLN A 725 29.10 7.29 -44.95
C GLN A 725 28.59 7.99 -43.68
N ALA A 726 28.39 7.25 -42.59
CA ALA A 726 28.00 7.81 -41.29
C ALA A 726 29.06 8.79 -40.75
N MET A 727 30.34 8.44 -40.86
CA MET A 727 31.45 9.28 -40.45
C MET A 727 31.60 10.50 -41.38
N GLU A 728 31.47 10.33 -42.70
CA GLU A 728 31.48 11.44 -43.67
C GLU A 728 30.33 12.42 -43.42
N ARG A 729 29.12 11.92 -43.11
CA ARG A 729 27.96 12.72 -42.70
C ARG A 729 28.25 13.53 -41.44
N ALA A 730 28.78 12.88 -40.40
CA ALA A 730 29.13 13.52 -39.13
C ALA A 730 30.22 14.60 -39.28
N LEU A 731 31.19 14.38 -40.17
CA LEU A 731 32.30 15.31 -40.41
C LEU A 731 31.89 16.53 -41.25
N HIS A 732 31.11 16.31 -42.32
CA HIS A 732 30.92 17.32 -43.37
C HIS A 732 29.52 17.96 -43.42
N ASN A 733 28.49 17.37 -42.82
CA ASN A 733 27.10 17.83 -42.90
C ASN A 733 26.52 18.26 -41.53
N LYS A 734 27.23 19.17 -40.85
CA LYS A 734 26.91 19.60 -39.47
C LYS A 734 25.59 20.36 -39.32
N SER A 735 25.07 20.97 -40.39
CA SER A 735 23.84 21.78 -40.38
C SER A 735 22.53 20.97 -40.48
N GLY A 736 22.61 19.68 -40.83
CA GLY A 736 21.45 18.80 -41.01
C GLY A 736 21.47 17.55 -40.14
N SER A 737 22.37 17.49 -39.15
CA SER A 737 22.58 16.31 -38.30
C SER A 737 22.83 16.71 -36.85
N LEU A 738 22.10 16.09 -35.91
CA LEU A 738 22.26 16.26 -34.46
C LEU A 738 23.00 15.07 -33.86
N LYS A 739 22.52 13.84 -34.11
CA LYS A 739 23.16 12.60 -33.68
C LYS A 739 23.10 11.55 -34.79
N VAL A 740 24.28 11.11 -35.22
CA VAL A 740 24.46 9.99 -36.14
C VAL A 740 24.64 8.70 -35.35
N MET A 741 23.82 7.69 -35.64
CA MET A 741 23.87 6.38 -35.00
C MET A 741 24.23 5.29 -36.01
N VAL A 742 25.21 4.46 -35.66
CA VAL A 742 25.59 3.26 -36.41
C VAL A 742 25.08 2.04 -35.68
N TYR A 743 24.24 1.24 -36.34
CA TYR A 743 23.65 0.03 -35.77
C TYR A 743 24.42 -1.21 -36.23
N PRO A 744 25.15 -1.89 -35.32
CA PRO A 744 25.99 -3.03 -35.67
C PRO A 744 25.22 -4.24 -36.22
N ASN A 745 23.90 -4.31 -35.97
CA ASN A 745 23.04 -5.44 -36.33
C ASN A 745 21.89 -5.07 -37.31
N GLY A 746 22.00 -3.95 -38.03
CA GLY A 746 20.95 -3.46 -38.94
C GLY A 746 19.95 -2.46 -38.31
N LYS A 747 19.13 -1.81 -39.15
CA LYS A 747 18.20 -0.73 -38.78
C LYS A 747 16.99 -1.18 -37.98
#